data_AF-A0A6N6PXU9-F1
#
_entry.id   AF-A0A6N6PXU9-F1
#
_cell.length_a   1.000
_cell.length_b   1.000
_cell.length_c   1.000
_cell.angle_alpha   90.00
_cell.angle_beta   90.00
_cell.angle_gamma   90.00
#
_symmetry.space_group_name_H-M   'P 1'
#
loop_
_entity.id
_entity.type
_entity.pdbx_description
1 polymer ?
#
loop_
_entity_poly.entity_id
_entity_poly.type
_entity_poly.pdbx_seq_one_letter_code
_entity_poly.pdbx_strand_id
1 'polypeptide(L)'
;MAGRRKPPPTTPWHGSSGSTDRRYPRGETIARRRPLPGCEGRLRSDARAVDDATDRGSSDRISLASAQSVELLGARPAPRGERGSFLPMNSLAFITATAADNALVFPRTGAIPSIPTVARRWFVGLVAVLGMASALVAAETPAGDDAKRGRELYVKNCFACHQMNGAGIPGVFPPLAKSDFLAGDLDRSIRALCEGLAGEITVNGRRYAGVMPPAMLNDEDLAAVLSYVLRSWGNRGTTVTAEQVRDQRAKTAYPTFEKLQRANQYPPLPAAPAGFRLREVVRLPFKPVRLASDGKGGPLFVLTEGGDVWRLDPANGSLRLLLSANSYLERRTGDIGGPLFVLGMALDRQKRLYVASNQQNRSNLPPQNIVTIYRSTGVLNGNPVGLKPWFQTNYPGSPAYIHAVENIAFGPDGFLYAGNGGRTDGGLTSTGGEWYGGGETPITGCIWRIDPAAEHPVLEIHARGVRNPYGFCWNDQGEMFATENGPDADAPEELNQIERGRHYGFPYRFADWTKKAYPTSPEPPPGLEFTLPIPNLGPDGGFAGTPMYTFDPHSGPGGIVFLNDSFPEGYRGTLLLTRFGNFIRSPKENSGFDVLRATLQRNAEGRYEAHVHTILAPLGRPIDLHLGGPGKVFIAEYSRATNSSESYGPSGRIIELSVEKK
;
A
#
# COMPACT_ATOMS: atom_id res chain seq x y z
N MET A 1 -46.12 34.55 -34.53
CA MET A 1 -47.24 34.96 -33.63
C MET A 1 -46.99 34.42 -32.22
N ALA A 2 -47.83 34.76 -31.24
CA ALA A 2 -47.55 34.56 -29.81
C ALA A 2 -47.71 33.12 -29.29
N GLY A 3 -47.14 32.79 -28.12
CA GLY A 3 -47.22 31.46 -27.53
C GLY A 3 -46.52 31.21 -26.18
N ARG A 4 -46.57 32.15 -25.21
CA ARG A 4 -46.05 31.88 -23.84
C ARG A 4 -47.00 30.93 -23.08
N ARG A 5 -46.45 29.95 -22.35
CA ARG A 5 -47.12 29.29 -21.20
C ARG A 5 -46.15 29.13 -20.02
N LYS A 6 -46.66 29.28 -18.80
CA LYS A 6 -45.95 29.05 -17.52
C LYS A 6 -46.19 27.62 -17.02
N PRO A 7 -45.30 27.04 -16.19
CA PRO A 7 -45.62 25.86 -15.38
C PRO A 7 -46.56 26.21 -14.18
N PRO A 8 -47.32 25.23 -13.67
CA PRO A 8 -48.17 25.36 -12.47
C PRO A 8 -47.38 25.21 -11.13
N PRO A 9 -48.01 25.48 -9.96
CA PRO A 9 -47.30 25.73 -8.69
C PRO A 9 -47.03 24.48 -7.81
N THR A 10 -46.33 24.70 -6.71
CA THR A 10 -45.81 23.70 -5.74
C THR A 10 -46.57 23.69 -4.39
N THR A 11 -46.16 22.77 -3.49
CA THR A 11 -46.48 22.68 -2.04
C THR A 11 -47.84 22.08 -1.64
N PRO A 12 -47.99 21.57 -0.39
CA PRO A 12 -47.05 20.71 0.36
C PRO A 12 -47.74 19.52 1.08
N TRP A 13 -46.98 18.56 1.63
CA TRP A 13 -47.40 17.77 2.79
C TRP A 13 -46.19 17.31 3.65
N HIS A 14 -46.42 17.06 4.94
CA HIS A 14 -45.38 16.82 5.95
C HIS A 14 -45.16 15.33 6.29
N GLY A 15 -43.94 15.01 6.77
CA GLY A 15 -43.61 13.77 7.48
C GLY A 15 -42.24 13.87 8.16
N SER A 16 -42.21 13.90 9.50
CA SER A 16 -40.99 13.80 10.34
C SER A 16 -40.64 12.32 10.60
N SER A 17 -39.49 11.90 11.15
CA SER A 17 -38.34 12.53 11.83
C SER A 17 -37.09 11.65 11.61
N GLY A 18 -35.85 11.96 12.01
CA GLY A 18 -35.27 13.14 12.67
C GLY A 18 -33.75 12.90 12.86
N SER A 19 -32.93 13.96 12.96
CA SER A 19 -31.46 13.84 13.06
C SER A 19 -30.88 14.80 14.11
N THR A 20 -29.87 14.33 14.85
CA THR A 20 -29.26 15.04 15.99
C THR A 20 -28.05 15.88 15.58
N ASP A 21 -28.32 17.12 15.17
CA ASP A 21 -27.33 18.16 14.87
C ASP A 21 -26.66 18.69 16.16
N ARG A 22 -25.35 18.44 16.33
CA ARG A 22 -24.54 19.02 17.43
C ARG A 22 -23.75 20.23 16.95
N ARG A 23 -24.33 21.42 17.12
CA ARG A 23 -23.68 22.71 16.83
C ARG A 23 -22.67 23.09 17.93
N TYR A 24 -21.52 23.62 17.51
CA TYR A 24 -20.66 24.41 18.39
C TYR A 24 -21.29 25.79 18.64
N PRO A 25 -21.40 26.26 19.90
CA PRO A 25 -21.88 27.61 20.19
C PRO A 25 -20.80 28.66 19.87
N ARG A 26 -21.23 29.82 19.32
CA ARG A 26 -20.43 31.06 19.33
C ARG A 26 -20.82 31.87 20.57
N GLY A 27 -19.86 32.60 21.14
CA GLY A 27 -20.00 33.20 22.47
C GLY A 27 -20.94 34.41 22.58
N GLU A 28 -21.31 34.72 23.81
CA GLU A 28 -21.94 35.98 24.22
C GLU A 28 -20.96 36.84 25.03
N THR A 29 -21.02 38.15 24.86
CA THR A 29 -20.27 39.14 25.63
C THR A 29 -21.08 39.68 26.81
N ILE A 30 -20.49 39.85 28.00
CA ILE A 30 -21.07 40.71 29.05
C ILE A 30 -20.02 41.36 29.97
N ALA A 31 -20.30 42.62 30.32
CA ALA A 31 -19.83 43.45 31.45
C ALA A 31 -18.33 43.60 31.80
N ARG A 32 -17.91 44.87 31.90
CA ARG A 32 -16.66 45.34 32.51
C ARG A 32 -16.71 45.26 34.05
N ARG A 33 -15.56 45.02 34.71
CA ARG A 33 -15.23 45.57 36.04
C ARG A 33 -13.79 46.09 36.07
N ARG A 34 -13.47 47.01 37.00
CA ARG A 34 -12.15 47.66 37.16
C ARG A 34 -11.25 46.91 38.17
N PRO A 35 -9.90 47.09 38.11
CA PRO A 35 -8.93 46.42 38.98
C PRO A 35 -8.65 47.20 40.28
N LEU A 36 -7.80 46.63 41.17
CA LEU A 36 -6.87 47.22 42.18
C LEU A 36 -6.30 46.03 43.05
N PRO A 37 -5.29 46.17 43.95
CA PRO A 37 -3.86 46.33 43.60
C PRO A 37 -2.85 45.49 44.46
N GLY A 38 -1.55 45.54 44.13
CA GLY A 38 -0.43 45.19 45.02
C GLY A 38 0.03 43.70 45.01
N CYS A 39 1.28 43.35 45.35
CA CYS A 39 2.44 44.18 45.70
C CYS A 39 3.78 43.64 45.15
N GLU A 40 4.63 44.59 44.77
CA GLU A 40 6.10 44.65 44.67
C GLU A 40 7.00 43.40 44.50
N GLY A 41 7.93 43.51 43.54
CA GLY A 41 9.04 42.59 43.28
C GLY A 41 10.21 43.25 42.52
N ARG A 42 10.75 44.34 43.06
CA ARG A 42 12.04 44.97 42.64
C ARG A 42 13.20 43.98 42.93
N LEU A 43 14.35 43.90 42.24
CA LEU A 43 15.05 44.60 41.12
C LEU A 43 16.10 43.58 40.54
N ARG A 44 16.98 43.79 39.54
CA ARG A 44 17.51 44.91 38.70
C ARG A 44 17.57 44.40 37.22
N SER A 45 17.98 45.11 36.15
CA SER A 45 19.34 45.47 35.65
C SER A 45 20.45 44.40 35.85
N ASP A 46 21.40 44.16 34.93
CA ASP A 46 22.04 45.02 33.94
C ASP A 46 22.09 44.43 32.51
N ALA A 47 22.26 45.30 31.51
CA ALA A 47 22.70 44.94 30.17
C ALA A 47 24.08 45.54 29.88
N ARG A 48 24.98 44.76 29.29
CA ARG A 48 26.18 45.25 28.58
C ARG A 48 26.46 44.38 27.37
N ALA A 49 26.43 44.99 26.18
CA ALA A 49 27.14 44.49 25.02
C ALA A 49 28.58 45.02 25.05
N VAL A 50 29.50 44.29 24.43
CA VAL A 50 30.79 44.78 23.90
C VAL A 50 31.01 44.04 22.58
N ASP A 51 31.60 44.72 21.59
CA ASP A 51 31.50 44.37 20.18
C ASP A 51 32.58 43.40 19.65
N ASP A 52 32.21 42.74 18.55
CA ASP A 52 32.96 42.47 17.31
C ASP A 52 34.47 42.06 17.32
N ALA A 53 34.77 40.90 16.70
CA ALA A 53 35.94 40.73 15.81
C ALA A 53 35.92 39.39 15.02
N THR A 54 35.60 39.47 13.73
CA THR A 54 36.05 38.64 12.58
C THR A 54 36.80 37.30 12.73
N ASP A 55 36.31 36.30 11.98
CA ASP A 55 37.06 35.38 11.08
C ASP A 55 38.28 34.57 11.60
N ARG A 56 38.09 33.23 11.71
CA ARG A 56 38.73 32.22 10.85
C ARG A 56 38.19 30.81 11.11
N GLY A 57 38.14 29.99 10.06
CA GLY A 57 37.67 28.60 10.16
C GLY A 57 38.78 27.57 10.29
N SER A 58 38.51 26.49 11.03
CA SER A 58 39.15 25.19 10.86
C SER A 58 38.19 24.08 11.26
N SER A 59 38.20 22.98 10.50
CA SER A 59 37.55 21.73 10.90
C SER A 59 38.27 21.13 12.10
N ASP A 60 37.55 20.53 13.04
CA ASP A 60 38.17 19.55 13.93
C ASP A 60 37.26 18.36 14.28
N ARG A 61 37.90 17.20 14.48
CA ARG A 61 37.23 15.92 14.75
C ARG A 61 37.49 15.51 16.20
N ILE A 62 36.46 15.51 17.04
CA ILE A 62 36.60 14.97 18.40
C ILE A 62 36.58 13.44 18.33
N SER A 63 37.76 12.85 18.51
CA SER A 63 37.96 11.41 18.76
C SER A 63 37.95 11.16 20.26
N LEU A 64 37.22 10.14 20.72
CA LEU A 64 37.35 9.57 22.06
C LEU A 64 37.50 8.05 21.93
N ALA A 65 38.49 7.50 22.63
CA ALA A 65 38.87 6.09 22.52
C ALA A 65 39.20 5.47 23.89
N SER A 66 38.43 4.45 24.25
CA SER A 66 38.80 3.39 25.19
C SER A 66 37.88 2.19 24.89
N ALA A 67 38.35 1.09 24.28
CA ALA A 67 39.39 0.16 24.70
C ALA A 67 39.00 -0.71 25.91
N GLN A 68 38.53 -1.93 25.61
CA GLN A 68 39.00 -3.14 26.29
C GLN A 68 38.88 -4.34 25.34
N SER A 69 39.81 -5.28 25.44
CA SER A 69 39.99 -6.40 24.51
C SER A 69 40.18 -7.71 25.25
N VAL A 70 39.82 -8.82 24.61
CA VAL A 70 40.12 -10.19 25.04
C VAL A 70 40.70 -10.92 23.83
N GLU A 71 41.84 -11.58 24.01
CA GLU A 71 42.67 -12.11 22.93
C GLU A 71 42.21 -13.47 22.40
N LEU A 72 42.60 -13.79 21.16
CA LEU A 72 42.54 -15.15 20.63
C LEU A 72 43.80 -15.93 21.01
N LEU A 73 43.63 -17.21 21.36
CA LEU A 73 44.64 -18.24 21.17
C LEU A 73 44.25 -19.10 19.96
N GLY A 74 45.18 -19.31 19.03
CA GLY A 74 44.92 -19.98 17.75
C GLY A 74 45.78 -21.22 17.50
N ALA A 75 45.41 -22.00 16.48
CA ALA A 75 46.17 -23.15 15.97
C ALA A 75 46.08 -23.24 14.44
N ARG A 76 46.98 -24.01 13.80
CA ARG A 76 47.21 -24.06 12.34
C ARG A 76 46.82 -25.44 11.70
N PRO A 77 46.80 -25.58 10.36
CA PRO A 77 45.86 -26.50 9.66
C PRO A 77 46.49 -27.75 8.95
N ALA A 78 45.63 -28.47 8.21
CA ALA A 78 45.91 -29.51 7.17
C ALA A 78 46.16 -30.96 7.71
N PRO A 79 46.05 -32.04 6.88
CA PRO A 79 46.01 -32.11 5.41
C PRO A 79 44.90 -33.00 4.76
N ARG A 80 45.12 -33.45 3.51
CA ARG A 80 44.19 -34.10 2.56
C ARG A 80 44.13 -35.64 2.66
N GLY A 81 43.05 -36.23 2.15
CA GLY A 81 42.96 -37.68 1.81
C GLY A 81 41.81 -38.04 0.84
N GLU A 82 42.21 -38.60 -0.29
CA GLU A 82 41.52 -39.29 -1.42
C GLU A 82 40.35 -40.26 -1.09
N ARG A 83 39.56 -40.85 -2.02
CA ARG A 83 39.24 -40.71 -3.47
C ARG A 83 37.91 -41.49 -3.71
N GLY A 84 37.07 -41.11 -4.69
CA GLY A 84 35.90 -41.94 -5.08
C GLY A 84 35.03 -41.31 -6.19
N SER A 85 34.70 -42.09 -7.23
CA SER A 85 34.01 -41.65 -8.45
C SER A 85 32.58 -42.19 -8.55
N PHE A 86 31.68 -41.51 -9.27
CA PHE A 86 30.97 -42.07 -10.44
C PHE A 86 30.24 -40.97 -11.26
N LEU A 87 29.78 -41.31 -12.47
CA LEU A 87 29.29 -40.39 -13.51
C LEU A 87 27.74 -40.27 -13.54
N PRO A 88 27.18 -39.21 -14.15
CA PRO A 88 25.74 -38.90 -14.09
C PRO A 88 24.92 -39.52 -15.24
N MET A 89 23.59 -39.57 -15.08
CA MET A 89 22.64 -39.73 -16.20
C MET A 89 21.35 -38.91 -16.06
N ASN A 90 21.00 -38.30 -17.20
CA ASN A 90 19.66 -38.10 -17.78
C ASN A 90 18.56 -37.34 -17.02
N SER A 91 18.28 -36.16 -17.60
CA SER A 91 16.98 -35.51 -17.62
C SER A 91 15.84 -36.45 -18.03
N LEU A 92 14.62 -36.15 -17.56
CA LEU A 92 13.36 -36.72 -18.08
C LEU A 92 12.43 -35.56 -18.47
N ALA A 93 11.96 -35.56 -19.71
CA ALA A 93 11.12 -34.50 -20.25
C ALA A 93 9.64 -34.72 -19.93
N PHE A 94 8.91 -33.64 -19.63
CA PHE A 94 7.45 -33.67 -19.55
C PHE A 94 6.86 -33.63 -20.96
N ILE A 95 6.03 -34.63 -21.29
CA ILE A 95 5.13 -34.59 -22.45
C ILE A 95 3.70 -34.46 -21.93
N THR A 96 3.02 -33.39 -22.35
CA THR A 96 1.61 -33.15 -22.06
C THR A 96 0.72 -33.97 -22.98
N ALA A 97 -0.19 -34.77 -22.43
CA ALA A 97 -1.25 -35.42 -23.20
C ALA A 97 -2.52 -34.56 -23.16
N THR A 98 -2.97 -34.07 -24.32
CA THR A 98 -4.30 -33.47 -24.50
C THR A 98 -5.34 -34.56 -24.69
N ALA A 99 -6.48 -34.46 -24.01
CA ALA A 99 -7.64 -35.30 -24.28
C ALA A 99 -8.43 -34.78 -25.49
N ALA A 100 -8.86 -35.68 -26.36
CA ALA A 100 -9.81 -35.44 -27.44
C ALA A 100 -10.67 -36.70 -27.63
N ASP A 101 -11.95 -36.52 -27.95
CA ASP A 101 -12.93 -37.61 -27.96
C ASP A 101 -12.77 -38.54 -29.17
N ASN A 102 -13.01 -39.84 -28.98
CA ASN A 102 -14.28 -40.48 -29.36
C ASN A 102 -14.27 -41.98 -29.05
N ALA A 103 -15.47 -42.57 -28.88
CA ALA A 103 -15.66 -44.02 -28.81
C ALA A 103 -15.96 -44.60 -30.20
N LEU A 104 -15.71 -45.91 -30.42
CA LEU A 104 -16.56 -46.81 -31.23
C LEU A 104 -16.06 -48.27 -31.20
N VAL A 105 -16.92 -49.18 -30.70
CA VAL A 105 -17.23 -50.55 -31.16
C VAL A 105 -16.12 -51.60 -31.44
N PHE A 106 -16.31 -52.79 -30.86
CA PHE A 106 -15.56 -54.04 -31.11
C PHE A 106 -15.84 -54.69 -32.49
N PRO A 107 -14.97 -55.62 -32.92
CA PRO A 107 -15.46 -56.99 -33.14
C PRO A 107 -14.67 -58.08 -32.40
N ARG A 108 -15.24 -59.30 -32.34
CA ARG A 108 -14.66 -60.50 -31.71
C ARG A 108 -13.75 -61.28 -32.68
N THR A 109 -12.72 -61.93 -32.14
CA THR A 109 -12.24 -63.33 -32.34
C THR A 109 -10.71 -63.43 -32.26
N GLY A 110 -10.18 -64.58 -31.79
CA GLY A 110 -8.73 -64.84 -31.69
C GLY A 110 -8.38 -65.70 -30.47
N ALA A 111 -7.61 -66.77 -30.67
CA ALA A 111 -7.29 -67.77 -29.64
C ALA A 111 -6.13 -67.37 -28.70
N ILE A 112 -6.07 -68.01 -27.53
CA ILE A 112 -5.01 -67.86 -26.51
C ILE A 112 -3.89 -68.90 -26.74
N PRO A 113 -2.61 -68.50 -26.77
CA PRO A 113 -1.46 -69.39 -26.52
C PRO A 113 -1.00 -69.37 -25.05
N SER A 114 -0.33 -70.45 -24.63
CA SER A 114 0.04 -70.78 -23.23
C SER A 114 1.11 -69.90 -22.57
N ILE A 115 1.00 -69.71 -21.25
CA ILE A 115 2.06 -69.22 -20.36
C ILE A 115 2.81 -70.44 -19.72
N PRO A 116 4.15 -70.46 -19.65
CA PRO A 116 4.92 -71.50 -18.94
C PRO A 116 4.84 -71.40 -17.40
N THR A 117 4.88 -72.54 -16.70
CA THR A 117 4.46 -72.64 -15.29
C THR A 117 5.58 -72.90 -14.27
N VAL A 118 6.18 -71.83 -13.70
CA VAL A 118 6.93 -71.84 -12.42
C VAL A 118 6.75 -70.46 -11.76
N ALA A 119 6.42 -70.28 -10.47
CA ALA A 119 6.12 -71.23 -9.39
C ALA A 119 4.72 -70.98 -8.78
N ARG A 120 4.26 -71.90 -7.93
CA ARG A 120 2.87 -71.99 -7.42
C ARG A 120 2.85 -72.00 -5.88
N ARG A 121 1.78 -71.44 -5.29
CA ARG A 121 1.60 -71.09 -3.86
C ARG A 121 2.32 -69.77 -3.52
N TRP A 122 1.67 -68.79 -2.87
CA TRP A 122 0.42 -68.84 -2.09
C TRP A 122 -0.80 -68.34 -2.87
N PHE A 123 -1.94 -69.03 -2.75
CA PHE A 123 -3.21 -68.63 -3.38
C PHE A 123 -4.38 -68.87 -2.42
N VAL A 124 -4.46 -68.06 -1.37
CA VAL A 124 -5.63 -67.88 -0.51
C VAL A 124 -5.67 -66.39 -0.18
N GLY A 125 -6.65 -65.64 -0.73
CA GLY A 125 -6.72 -64.19 -0.49
C GLY A 125 -7.34 -63.30 -1.57
N LEU A 126 -7.79 -63.83 -2.72
CA LEU A 126 -8.33 -63.00 -3.82
C LEU A 126 -9.80 -63.32 -4.21
N VAL A 127 -10.64 -63.65 -3.23
CA VAL A 127 -12.12 -63.65 -3.37
C VAL A 127 -12.78 -62.66 -2.39
N ALA A 128 -12.01 -62.10 -1.44
CA ALA A 128 -12.50 -61.18 -0.41
C ALA A 128 -12.44 -59.67 -0.78
N VAL A 129 -12.10 -59.33 -2.03
CA VAL A 129 -11.92 -57.93 -2.47
C VAL A 129 -13.20 -57.29 -3.02
N LEU A 130 -14.22 -58.08 -3.37
CA LEU A 130 -15.56 -57.60 -3.73
C LEU A 130 -16.49 -57.40 -2.50
N GLY A 131 -15.96 -57.52 -1.27
CA GLY A 131 -16.74 -57.50 -0.02
C GLY A 131 -16.36 -56.43 1.00
N MET A 132 -15.42 -55.52 0.72
CA MET A 132 -14.93 -54.51 1.68
C MET A 132 -14.92 -53.07 1.13
N ALA A 133 -15.92 -52.72 0.31
CA ALA A 133 -16.17 -51.34 -0.13
C ALA A 133 -17.07 -50.52 0.82
N SER A 134 -17.63 -51.15 1.87
CA SER A 134 -18.60 -50.54 2.81
C SER A 134 -18.00 -50.25 4.19
N ALA A 135 -16.77 -49.74 4.23
CA ALA A 135 -16.09 -49.33 5.46
C ALA A 135 -15.26 -48.03 5.30
N LEU A 136 -15.53 -47.21 4.27
CA LEU A 136 -15.19 -45.80 4.37
C LEU A 136 -16.01 -45.20 5.51
N VAL A 137 -15.37 -44.39 6.36
CA VAL A 137 -16.07 -43.59 7.37
C VAL A 137 -17.10 -42.72 6.64
N ALA A 138 -18.37 -43.00 6.88
CA ALA A 138 -19.45 -42.11 6.51
C ALA A 138 -19.29 -40.83 7.33
N ALA A 139 -18.61 -39.83 6.76
CA ALA A 139 -18.67 -38.47 7.26
C ALA A 139 -20.13 -38.05 7.11
N GLU A 140 -20.86 -37.99 8.22
CA GLU A 140 -22.29 -37.71 8.25
C GLU A 140 -22.56 -36.36 7.58
N THR A 141 -22.99 -36.38 6.32
CA THR A 141 -23.63 -35.23 5.70
C THR A 141 -24.91 -34.98 6.47
N PRO A 142 -25.07 -33.84 7.17
CA PRO A 142 -26.29 -33.60 7.94
C PRO A 142 -27.51 -33.70 7.01
N ALA A 143 -28.59 -34.32 7.49
CA ALA A 143 -29.81 -34.48 6.72
C ALA A 143 -30.67 -33.20 6.76
N GLY A 144 -31.42 -32.94 5.68
CA GLY A 144 -32.30 -31.77 5.53
C GLY A 144 -31.80 -30.77 4.49
N ASP A 145 -32.72 -29.94 3.97
CA ASP A 145 -32.45 -29.05 2.84
C ASP A 145 -31.40 -27.97 3.16
N ASP A 146 -31.33 -27.46 4.40
CA ASP A 146 -30.31 -26.49 4.82
C ASP A 146 -28.88 -27.06 4.74
N ALA A 147 -28.73 -28.38 4.97
CA ALA A 147 -27.43 -29.04 4.86
C ALA A 147 -27.02 -29.27 3.39
N LYS A 148 -28.00 -29.52 2.51
CA LYS A 148 -27.79 -29.54 1.05
C LYS A 148 -27.41 -28.15 0.54
N ARG A 149 -28.17 -27.11 0.90
CA ARG A 149 -27.88 -25.69 0.60
C ARG A 149 -26.50 -25.28 1.10
N GLY A 150 -26.19 -25.57 2.37
CA GLY A 150 -24.88 -25.29 2.96
C GLY A 150 -23.72 -25.99 2.23
N ARG A 151 -23.92 -27.23 1.77
CA ARG A 151 -22.93 -27.96 0.95
C ARG A 151 -22.75 -27.35 -0.44
N GLU A 152 -23.84 -26.96 -1.11
CA GLU A 152 -23.79 -26.31 -2.43
C GLU A 152 -23.08 -24.95 -2.35
N LEU A 153 -23.38 -24.16 -1.32
CA LEU A 153 -22.68 -22.91 -1.01
C LEU A 153 -21.20 -23.13 -0.68
N TYR A 154 -20.86 -24.20 0.04
CA TYR A 154 -19.47 -24.56 0.33
C TYR A 154 -18.68 -24.87 -0.94
N VAL A 155 -19.25 -25.68 -1.84
CA VAL A 155 -18.64 -26.03 -3.13
C VAL A 155 -18.45 -24.78 -4.01
N LYS A 156 -19.43 -23.87 -4.01
CA LYS A 156 -19.38 -22.64 -4.81
C LYS A 156 -18.38 -21.60 -4.31
N ASN A 157 -18.22 -21.44 -2.98
CA ASN A 157 -17.52 -20.29 -2.40
C ASN A 157 -16.24 -20.63 -1.60
N CYS A 158 -16.12 -21.84 -1.06
CA CYS A 158 -15.08 -22.19 -0.08
C CYS A 158 -14.13 -23.31 -0.54
N PHE A 159 -14.62 -24.22 -1.40
CA PHE A 159 -13.90 -25.41 -1.87
C PHE A 159 -12.51 -25.10 -2.45
N ALA A 160 -12.36 -24.04 -3.26
CA ALA A 160 -11.10 -23.72 -3.94
C ALA A 160 -9.90 -23.57 -2.98
N CYS A 161 -10.14 -23.00 -1.80
CA CYS A 161 -9.12 -22.83 -0.76
C CYS A 161 -9.11 -24.00 0.24
N HIS A 162 -10.29 -24.42 0.71
CA HIS A 162 -10.41 -25.35 1.85
C HIS A 162 -10.53 -26.84 1.48
N GLN A 163 -10.63 -27.17 0.19
CA GLN A 163 -10.74 -28.52 -0.38
C GLN A 163 -12.04 -29.27 -0.01
N MET A 164 -12.42 -30.28 -0.80
CA MET A 164 -13.75 -30.95 -0.65
C MET A 164 -13.91 -31.71 0.68
N ASN A 165 -12.79 -32.01 1.34
CA ASN A 165 -12.71 -32.65 2.65
C ASN A 165 -12.40 -31.67 3.80
N GLY A 166 -12.45 -30.35 3.55
CA GLY A 166 -12.14 -29.32 4.55
C GLY A 166 -10.69 -29.30 5.03
N ALA A 167 -9.75 -29.98 4.37
CA ALA A 167 -8.37 -30.13 4.82
C ALA A 167 -7.49 -28.88 4.62
N GLY A 168 -7.93 -27.92 3.80
CA GLY A 168 -7.11 -26.76 3.42
C GLY A 168 -5.93 -27.12 2.52
N ILE A 169 -4.98 -26.21 2.43
CA ILE A 169 -3.67 -26.41 1.78
C ILE A 169 -2.60 -26.10 2.83
N PRO A 170 -1.84 -27.09 3.32
CA PRO A 170 -0.88 -26.89 4.42
C PRO A 170 0.07 -25.71 4.19
N GLY A 171 0.13 -24.79 5.15
CA GLY A 171 0.95 -23.56 5.07
C GLY A 171 0.38 -22.44 4.20
N VAL A 172 -0.77 -22.62 3.53
CA VAL A 172 -1.41 -21.62 2.67
C VAL A 172 -2.84 -21.30 3.12
N PHE A 173 -3.71 -22.33 3.21
CA PHE A 173 -5.09 -22.20 3.66
C PHE A 173 -5.37 -23.17 4.82
N PRO A 174 -5.99 -22.71 5.92
CA PRO A 174 -6.18 -23.54 7.10
C PRO A 174 -7.23 -24.65 6.89
N PRO A 175 -7.11 -25.77 7.63
CA PRO A 175 -8.15 -26.78 7.68
C PRO A 175 -9.39 -26.24 8.39
N LEU A 176 -10.54 -26.49 7.80
CA LEU A 176 -11.84 -26.39 8.47
C LEU A 176 -12.20 -27.70 9.16
N ALA A 177 -11.65 -28.83 8.69
CA ALA A 177 -11.84 -30.15 9.29
C ALA A 177 -11.13 -30.27 10.64
N LYS A 178 -11.90 -30.58 11.69
CA LYS A 178 -11.45 -30.67 13.09
C LYS A 178 -10.73 -29.40 13.56
N SER A 179 -11.28 -28.23 13.22
CA SER A 179 -10.62 -26.94 13.40
C SER A 179 -10.81 -26.39 14.82
N ASP A 180 -9.72 -26.24 15.57
CA ASP A 180 -9.69 -25.55 16.88
C ASP A 180 -10.16 -24.09 16.78
N PHE A 181 -9.83 -23.40 15.69
CA PHE A 181 -10.25 -22.03 15.42
C PHE A 181 -11.77 -21.90 15.33
N LEU A 182 -12.44 -22.85 14.67
CA LEU A 182 -13.91 -22.88 14.57
C LEU A 182 -14.57 -23.32 15.87
N ALA A 183 -13.97 -24.29 16.58
CA ALA A 183 -14.53 -24.82 17.82
C ALA A 183 -14.38 -23.88 19.02
N GLY A 184 -13.34 -23.03 19.04
CA GLY A 184 -13.02 -22.17 20.18
C GLY A 184 -13.80 -20.85 20.26
N ASP A 185 -14.33 -20.34 19.15
CA ASP A 185 -15.11 -19.09 19.11
C ASP A 185 -16.00 -19.05 17.85
N LEU A 186 -17.30 -19.30 18.03
CA LEU A 186 -18.30 -19.23 16.97
C LEU A 186 -18.49 -17.79 16.47
N ASP A 187 -18.44 -16.82 17.38
CA ASP A 187 -18.67 -15.40 17.13
C ASP A 187 -17.58 -14.82 16.20
N ARG A 188 -16.31 -15.16 16.47
CA ARG A 188 -15.17 -14.92 15.58
C ARG A 188 -15.32 -15.66 14.25
N SER A 189 -15.82 -16.88 14.26
CA SER A 189 -16.00 -17.69 13.04
C SER A 189 -17.08 -17.14 12.10
N ILE A 190 -18.11 -16.51 12.66
CA ILE A 190 -19.12 -15.76 11.90
C ILE A 190 -18.51 -14.46 11.36
N ARG A 191 -17.85 -13.64 12.21
CA ARG A 191 -17.21 -12.39 11.76
C ARG A 191 -16.17 -12.62 10.66
N ALA A 192 -15.37 -13.69 10.76
CA ALA A 192 -14.42 -14.12 9.74
C ALA A 192 -15.04 -14.35 8.35
N LEU A 193 -16.32 -14.74 8.27
CA LEU A 193 -17.06 -14.83 7.01
C LEU A 193 -17.68 -13.49 6.61
N CYS A 194 -18.17 -12.70 7.57
CA CYS A 194 -18.81 -11.41 7.31
C CYS A 194 -17.84 -10.32 6.80
N GLU A 195 -16.60 -10.28 7.30
CA GLU A 195 -15.59 -9.26 6.94
C GLU A 195 -14.24 -9.81 6.47
N GLY A 196 -14.08 -11.14 6.41
CA GLY A 196 -12.85 -11.81 6.01
C GLY A 196 -11.85 -12.00 7.16
N LEU A 197 -10.66 -12.49 6.82
CA LEU A 197 -9.50 -12.59 7.72
C LEU A 197 -8.23 -12.21 6.97
N ALA A 198 -7.31 -11.51 7.64
CA ALA A 198 -5.99 -11.17 7.12
C ALA A 198 -4.94 -11.22 8.23
N GLY A 199 -3.68 -11.41 7.86
CA GLY A 199 -2.58 -11.53 8.80
C GLY A 199 -2.44 -12.95 9.37
N GLU A 200 -1.78 -13.07 10.53
CA GLU A 200 -1.41 -14.37 11.08
C GLU A 200 -2.47 -14.94 12.02
N ILE A 201 -2.87 -16.19 11.76
CA ILE A 201 -3.69 -17.02 12.65
C ILE A 201 -3.00 -18.36 12.92
N THR A 202 -3.35 -19.00 14.04
CA THR A 202 -2.99 -20.41 14.28
C THR A 202 -4.24 -21.27 14.19
N VAL A 203 -4.16 -22.37 13.43
CA VAL A 203 -5.21 -23.39 13.31
C VAL A 203 -4.58 -24.78 13.43
N ASN A 204 -5.07 -25.59 14.35
CA ASN A 204 -4.59 -26.92 14.73
C ASN A 204 -3.07 -26.92 14.99
N GLY A 205 -2.61 -25.95 15.80
CA GLY A 205 -1.21 -25.75 16.14
C GLY A 205 -0.29 -25.31 14.99
N ARG A 206 -0.83 -25.02 13.79
CA ARG A 206 -0.06 -24.55 12.62
C ARG A 206 -0.38 -23.08 12.32
N ARG A 207 0.65 -22.28 12.07
CA ARG A 207 0.53 -20.86 11.72
C ARG A 207 0.18 -20.71 10.23
N TYR A 208 -0.73 -19.80 9.91
CA TYR A 208 -1.11 -19.41 8.55
C TYR A 208 -1.12 -17.88 8.47
N ALA A 209 -0.46 -17.32 7.47
CA ALA A 209 -0.41 -15.87 7.20
C ALA A 209 -1.00 -15.57 5.81
N GLY A 210 -2.24 -16.03 5.60
CA GLY A 210 -2.98 -15.85 4.36
C GLY A 210 -3.93 -14.66 4.42
N VAL A 211 -4.73 -14.49 3.37
CA VAL A 211 -5.89 -13.59 3.38
C VAL A 211 -7.10 -14.33 2.83
N MET A 212 -8.20 -14.24 3.55
CA MET A 212 -9.52 -14.77 3.21
C MET A 212 -10.45 -13.57 2.99
N PRO A 213 -10.97 -13.34 1.78
CA PRO A 213 -11.93 -12.27 1.54
C PRO A 213 -13.26 -12.55 2.27
N PRO A 214 -14.10 -11.53 2.50
CA PRO A 214 -15.46 -11.73 2.99
C PRO A 214 -16.25 -12.71 2.11
N ALA A 215 -17.07 -13.56 2.73
CA ALA A 215 -18.00 -14.42 2.02
C ALA A 215 -19.13 -13.56 1.42
N MET A 216 -19.25 -13.57 0.10
CA MET A 216 -20.28 -12.84 -0.67
C MET A 216 -21.67 -13.50 -0.57
N LEU A 217 -22.14 -13.70 0.66
CA LEU A 217 -23.36 -14.38 1.05
C LEU A 217 -24.20 -13.50 1.98
N ASN A 218 -25.52 -13.59 1.87
CA ASN A 218 -26.46 -13.02 2.84
C ASN A 218 -26.46 -13.81 4.15
N ASP A 219 -27.27 -13.41 5.11
CA ASP A 219 -27.23 -13.98 6.46
C ASP A 219 -27.75 -15.42 6.51
N GLU A 220 -28.72 -15.76 5.66
CA GLU A 220 -29.25 -17.12 5.49
C GLU A 220 -28.25 -18.06 4.84
N ASP A 221 -27.59 -17.65 3.74
CA ASP A 221 -26.60 -18.47 3.06
C ASP A 221 -25.32 -18.64 3.90
N LEU A 222 -24.88 -17.59 4.60
CA LEU A 222 -23.71 -17.65 5.48
C LEU A 222 -24.01 -18.56 6.69
N ALA A 223 -25.21 -18.47 7.27
CA ALA A 223 -25.66 -19.38 8.32
C ALA A 223 -25.70 -20.84 7.82
N ALA A 224 -26.23 -21.10 6.62
CA ALA A 224 -26.30 -22.43 6.03
C ALA A 224 -24.90 -23.03 5.75
N VAL A 225 -23.98 -22.28 5.14
CA VAL A 225 -22.62 -22.78 4.83
C VAL A 225 -21.80 -23.00 6.10
N LEU A 226 -21.88 -22.11 7.09
CA LEU A 226 -21.17 -22.29 8.36
C LEU A 226 -21.76 -23.46 9.15
N SER A 227 -23.09 -23.64 9.16
CA SER A 227 -23.75 -24.81 9.74
C SER A 227 -23.39 -26.13 9.06
N TYR A 228 -23.08 -26.11 7.76
CA TYR A 228 -22.54 -27.29 7.06
C TYR A 228 -21.09 -27.57 7.47
N VAL A 229 -20.23 -26.54 7.49
CA VAL A 229 -18.82 -26.66 7.90
C VAL A 229 -18.68 -27.14 9.34
N LEU A 230 -19.43 -26.58 10.29
CA LEU A 230 -19.37 -26.89 11.73
C LEU A 230 -19.84 -28.31 12.09
N ARG A 231 -20.58 -28.97 11.19
CA ARG A 231 -21.05 -30.36 11.34
C ARG A 231 -20.31 -31.35 10.43
N SER A 232 -19.42 -30.87 9.56
CA SER A 232 -18.67 -31.71 8.61
C SER A 232 -17.30 -32.16 9.15
N TRP A 233 -16.77 -33.22 8.56
CA TRP A 233 -15.38 -33.70 8.72
C TRP A 233 -14.91 -33.96 10.17
N GLY A 234 -15.84 -34.23 11.08
CA GLY A 234 -15.57 -34.48 12.50
C GLY A 234 -15.50 -33.23 13.37
N ASN A 235 -15.94 -32.07 12.87
CA ASN A 235 -16.30 -30.93 13.72
C ASN A 235 -17.51 -31.28 14.62
N ARG A 236 -17.65 -30.55 15.73
CA ARG A 236 -18.71 -30.75 16.74
C ARG A 236 -19.49 -29.46 17.05
N GLY A 237 -19.62 -28.57 16.06
CA GLY A 237 -20.35 -27.31 16.23
C GLY A 237 -21.85 -27.47 15.99
N THR A 238 -22.61 -26.48 16.45
CA THR A 238 -24.08 -26.43 16.30
C THR A 238 -24.49 -25.87 14.93
N THR A 239 -25.78 -25.95 14.64
CA THR A 239 -26.40 -25.06 13.63
C THR A 239 -26.21 -23.59 14.05
N VAL A 240 -26.07 -22.72 13.06
CA VAL A 240 -26.01 -21.26 13.15
C VAL A 240 -27.27 -20.68 12.53
N THR A 241 -27.86 -19.65 13.13
CA THR A 241 -29.04 -18.98 12.59
C THR A 241 -28.67 -17.72 11.79
N ALA A 242 -29.52 -17.32 10.84
CA ALA A 242 -29.36 -16.05 10.13
C ALA A 242 -29.35 -14.84 11.10
N GLU A 243 -30.08 -14.93 12.21
CA GLU A 243 -30.06 -13.96 13.31
C GLU A 243 -28.68 -13.83 13.96
N GLN A 244 -28.02 -14.95 14.31
CA GLN A 244 -26.65 -14.91 14.82
C GLN A 244 -25.67 -14.31 13.81
N VAL A 245 -25.86 -14.58 12.51
CA VAL A 245 -25.03 -13.97 11.45
C VAL A 245 -25.27 -12.47 11.36
N ARG A 246 -26.52 -12.03 11.27
CA ARG A 246 -26.93 -10.63 11.19
C ARG A 246 -26.39 -9.83 12.38
N ASP A 247 -26.55 -10.35 13.59
CA ASP A 247 -26.15 -9.68 14.83
C ASP A 247 -24.63 -9.59 14.99
N GLN A 248 -23.86 -10.50 14.39
CA GLN A 248 -22.41 -10.37 14.28
C GLN A 248 -22.01 -9.47 13.12
N ARG A 249 -22.65 -9.59 11.95
CA ARG A 249 -22.40 -8.73 10.79
C ARG A 249 -22.58 -7.26 11.15
N ALA A 250 -23.61 -6.92 11.91
CA ALA A 250 -23.87 -5.57 12.41
C ALA A 250 -22.71 -4.93 13.19
N LYS A 251 -21.75 -5.73 13.68
CA LYS A 251 -20.55 -5.30 14.42
C LYS A 251 -19.29 -5.20 13.53
N THR A 252 -19.38 -5.60 12.26
CA THR A 252 -18.27 -5.64 11.30
C THR A 252 -18.16 -4.37 10.46
N ALA A 253 -17.12 -4.27 9.63
CA ALA A 253 -17.00 -3.24 8.58
C ALA A 253 -18.18 -3.22 7.57
N TYR A 254 -18.93 -4.31 7.43
CA TYR A 254 -19.99 -4.45 6.42
C TYR A 254 -21.35 -4.82 7.04
N PRO A 255 -22.01 -3.92 7.80
CA PRO A 255 -23.12 -4.27 8.70
C PRO A 255 -24.44 -4.70 8.03
N THR A 256 -24.51 -4.80 6.70
CA THR A 256 -25.59 -5.48 5.96
C THR A 256 -25.03 -6.17 4.72
N PHE A 257 -25.77 -7.10 4.11
CA PHE A 257 -25.32 -7.74 2.87
C PHE A 257 -25.24 -6.77 1.70
N GLU A 258 -26.15 -5.78 1.59
CA GLU A 258 -26.12 -4.75 0.56
C GLU A 258 -24.89 -3.84 0.71
N LYS A 259 -24.51 -3.54 1.97
CA LYS A 259 -23.25 -2.87 2.27
C LYS A 259 -22.05 -3.73 1.86
N LEU A 260 -22.07 -5.03 2.11
CA LEU A 260 -21.00 -5.92 1.64
C LEU A 260 -20.95 -6.02 0.10
N GLN A 261 -22.10 -6.03 -0.59
CA GLN A 261 -22.18 -6.04 -2.04
C GLN A 261 -21.65 -4.75 -2.65
N ARG A 262 -22.10 -3.58 -2.16
CA ARG A 262 -21.53 -2.27 -2.53
C ARG A 262 -20.04 -2.23 -2.24
N ALA A 263 -19.64 -2.77 -1.08
CA ALA A 263 -18.24 -2.94 -0.69
C ALA A 263 -17.49 -4.08 -1.40
N ASN A 264 -18.08 -4.75 -2.40
CA ASN A 264 -17.38 -5.64 -3.34
C ASN A 264 -17.60 -5.31 -4.84
N GLN A 265 -18.42 -4.31 -5.18
CA GLN A 265 -18.53 -3.78 -6.54
C GLN A 265 -17.29 -2.97 -6.92
N TYR A 266 -16.48 -3.52 -7.83
CA TYR A 266 -15.38 -2.79 -8.48
C TYR A 266 -15.95 -1.98 -9.66
N PRO A 267 -15.69 -0.67 -9.75
CA PRO A 267 -16.04 0.13 -10.92
C PRO A 267 -15.44 -0.45 -12.21
N PRO A 268 -16.14 -0.33 -13.36
CA PRO A 268 -15.52 -0.64 -14.64
C PRO A 268 -14.29 0.24 -14.85
N LEU A 269 -13.34 -0.25 -15.65
CA LEU A 269 -12.21 0.58 -16.07
C LEU A 269 -12.69 1.64 -17.08
N PRO A 270 -12.10 2.86 -17.08
CA PRO A 270 -12.32 3.83 -18.14
C PRO A 270 -11.79 3.32 -19.48
N ALA A 271 -12.14 4.03 -20.56
CA ALA A 271 -11.57 3.74 -21.88
C ALA A 271 -10.04 3.89 -21.85
N ALA A 272 -9.34 3.02 -22.59
CA ALA A 272 -7.89 3.14 -22.74
C ALA A 272 -7.54 4.29 -23.71
N PRO A 273 -6.41 4.99 -23.52
CA PRO A 273 -5.90 5.96 -24.50
C PRO A 273 -5.61 5.31 -25.85
N ALA A 274 -5.69 6.09 -26.93
CA ALA A 274 -5.43 5.58 -28.28
C ALA A 274 -4.02 4.97 -28.40
N GLY A 275 -3.93 3.74 -28.90
CA GLY A 275 -2.67 2.97 -28.99
C GLY A 275 -2.26 2.27 -27.69
N PHE A 276 -3.12 2.25 -26.66
CA PHE A 276 -2.91 1.53 -25.41
C PHE A 276 -4.06 0.57 -25.11
N ARG A 277 -3.71 -0.57 -24.51
CA ARG A 277 -4.63 -1.46 -23.80
C ARG A 277 -4.62 -1.11 -22.32
N LEU A 278 -5.80 -1.10 -21.71
CA LEU A 278 -5.98 -1.04 -20.25
C LEU A 278 -6.60 -2.36 -19.78
N ARG A 279 -6.10 -2.92 -18.67
CA ARG A 279 -6.67 -4.15 -18.08
C ARG A 279 -6.50 -4.22 -16.57
N GLU A 280 -7.46 -4.87 -15.91
CA GLU A 280 -7.32 -5.33 -14.53
C GLU A 280 -6.32 -6.50 -14.48
N VAL A 281 -5.38 -6.46 -13.53
CA VAL A 281 -4.35 -7.51 -13.35
C VAL A 281 -4.73 -8.42 -12.20
N VAL A 282 -5.07 -7.82 -11.04
CA VAL A 282 -5.51 -8.53 -9.83
C VAL A 282 -6.28 -7.57 -8.93
N ARG A 283 -7.31 -8.08 -8.25
CA ARG A 283 -8.01 -7.38 -7.15
C ARG A 283 -7.30 -7.66 -5.85
N LEU A 284 -7.02 -6.63 -5.07
CA LEU A 284 -6.24 -6.78 -3.85
C LEU A 284 -7.18 -6.85 -2.64
N PRO A 285 -6.96 -7.77 -1.69
CA PRO A 285 -7.74 -7.79 -0.45
C PRO A 285 -7.20 -6.76 0.57
N PHE A 286 -6.02 -6.19 0.32
CA PHE A 286 -5.37 -5.14 1.09
C PHE A 286 -5.18 -3.88 0.22
N LYS A 287 -4.95 -2.72 0.86
CA LYS A 287 -4.58 -1.50 0.14
C LYS A 287 -3.08 -1.54 -0.24
N PRO A 288 -2.73 -1.43 -1.53
CA PRO A 288 -1.35 -1.21 -1.95
C PRO A 288 -0.93 0.23 -1.66
N VAL A 289 0.39 0.47 -1.50
CA VAL A 289 0.97 1.81 -1.42
C VAL A 289 2.16 2.02 -2.38
N ARG A 290 2.93 0.96 -2.71
CA ARG A 290 3.97 1.01 -3.75
C ARG A 290 4.07 -0.26 -4.57
N LEU A 291 4.58 -0.09 -5.78
CA LEU A 291 5.02 -1.14 -6.69
C LEU A 291 6.54 -1.07 -6.91
N ALA A 292 7.19 -2.22 -7.12
CA ALA A 292 8.58 -2.29 -7.56
C ALA A 292 8.81 -3.55 -8.42
N SER A 293 9.76 -3.49 -9.36
CA SER A 293 10.25 -4.66 -10.12
C SER A 293 11.64 -4.38 -10.70
N ASP A 294 12.23 -5.34 -11.41
CA ASP A 294 13.48 -5.12 -12.15
C ASP A 294 13.30 -4.40 -13.51
N GLY A 295 12.10 -3.90 -13.80
CA GLY A 295 11.76 -3.14 -15.00
C GLY A 295 11.73 -3.95 -16.31
N LYS A 296 11.81 -5.28 -16.25
CA LYS A 296 12.02 -6.14 -17.44
C LYS A 296 10.80 -6.99 -17.83
N GLY A 297 9.61 -6.65 -17.34
CA GLY A 297 8.38 -7.41 -17.55
C GLY A 297 8.25 -8.64 -16.65
N GLY A 298 9.10 -8.76 -15.62
CA GLY A 298 9.06 -9.82 -14.62
C GLY A 298 7.98 -9.61 -13.54
N PRO A 299 8.08 -10.34 -12.42
CA PRO A 299 7.19 -10.17 -11.28
C PRO A 299 7.25 -8.76 -10.69
N LEU A 300 6.12 -8.28 -10.20
CA LEU A 300 6.03 -7.07 -9.38
C LEU A 300 6.10 -7.46 -7.90
N PHE A 301 6.64 -6.57 -7.08
CA PHE A 301 6.43 -6.55 -5.65
C PHE A 301 5.43 -5.43 -5.32
N VAL A 302 4.54 -5.70 -4.38
CA VAL A 302 3.46 -4.81 -3.94
C VAL A 302 3.60 -4.63 -2.43
N LEU A 303 3.86 -3.39 -1.99
CA LEU A 303 3.89 -3.03 -0.57
C LEU A 303 2.48 -2.67 -0.11
N THR A 304 2.06 -3.15 1.06
CA THR A 304 0.80 -2.76 1.71
C THR A 304 1.03 -1.63 2.72
N GLU A 305 -0.03 -0.89 3.06
CA GLU A 305 0.02 0.13 4.14
C GLU A 305 0.40 -0.43 5.52
N GLY A 306 0.43 -1.75 5.71
CA GLY A 306 0.88 -2.41 6.94
C GLY A 306 2.33 -2.91 6.91
N GLY A 307 3.02 -2.81 5.76
CA GLY A 307 4.38 -3.33 5.58
C GLY A 307 4.48 -4.80 5.16
N ASP A 308 3.39 -5.43 4.70
CA ASP A 308 3.54 -6.73 4.03
C ASP A 308 4.02 -6.49 2.58
N VAL A 309 4.99 -7.29 2.12
CA VAL A 309 5.45 -7.29 0.72
C VAL A 309 4.92 -8.53 0.03
N TRP A 310 4.09 -8.32 -0.98
CA TRP A 310 3.48 -9.37 -1.81
C TRP A 310 4.18 -9.44 -3.17
N ARG A 311 4.37 -10.64 -3.70
CA ARG A 311 4.81 -10.88 -5.07
C ARG A 311 3.59 -11.09 -5.95
N LEU A 312 3.50 -10.33 -7.04
CA LEU A 312 2.49 -10.43 -8.08
C LEU A 312 3.14 -10.87 -9.40
N ASP A 313 2.59 -11.90 -10.03
CA ASP A 313 2.86 -12.22 -11.43
C ASP A 313 1.85 -11.48 -12.32
N PRO A 314 2.26 -10.45 -13.10
CA PRO A 314 1.34 -9.67 -13.89
C PRO A 314 0.77 -10.42 -15.10
N ALA A 315 1.33 -11.57 -15.50
CA ALA A 315 0.86 -12.34 -16.65
C ALA A 315 -0.42 -13.14 -16.35
N ASN A 316 -0.62 -13.56 -15.11
CA ASN A 316 -1.73 -14.41 -14.67
C ASN A 316 -2.46 -13.91 -13.41
N GLY A 317 -2.00 -12.82 -12.79
CA GLY A 317 -2.60 -12.24 -11.58
C GLY A 317 -2.26 -12.99 -10.28
N SER A 318 -1.35 -13.98 -10.32
CA SER A 318 -0.99 -14.77 -9.15
C SER A 318 -0.31 -13.91 -8.09
N LEU A 319 -0.92 -13.83 -6.91
CA LEU A 319 -0.54 -12.96 -5.81
C LEU A 319 -0.17 -13.80 -4.58
N ARG A 320 1.02 -13.60 -4.02
CA ARG A 320 1.56 -14.38 -2.90
C ARG A 320 2.31 -13.50 -1.90
N LEU A 321 2.04 -13.65 -0.60
CA LEU A 321 2.83 -13.01 0.45
C LEU A 321 4.29 -13.50 0.38
N LEU A 322 5.24 -12.58 0.29
CA LEU A 322 6.67 -12.88 0.21
C LEU A 322 7.38 -12.56 1.53
N LEU A 323 7.16 -11.38 2.08
CA LEU A 323 7.70 -10.93 3.36
C LEU A 323 6.55 -10.36 4.19
N SER A 324 6.31 -10.89 5.38
CA SER A 324 5.34 -10.25 6.28
C SER A 324 5.99 -9.13 7.07
N ALA A 325 5.25 -8.05 7.32
CA ALA A 325 5.61 -6.96 8.21
C ALA A 325 6.23 -7.46 9.53
N ASN A 326 5.61 -8.48 10.14
CA ASN A 326 6.01 -9.03 11.43
C ASN A 326 7.34 -9.83 11.40
N SER A 327 7.93 -10.09 10.23
CA SER A 327 9.24 -10.76 10.13
C SER A 327 10.42 -9.79 10.14
N TYR A 328 10.17 -8.49 9.99
CA TYR A 328 11.24 -7.48 9.90
C TYR A 328 10.97 -6.15 10.61
N LEU A 329 9.72 -5.69 10.72
CA LEU A 329 9.42 -4.42 11.41
C LEU A 329 9.69 -4.54 12.91
N GLU A 330 10.55 -3.65 13.41
CA GLU A 330 10.84 -3.55 14.84
C GLU A 330 9.59 -3.11 15.61
N ARG A 331 9.24 -3.86 16.66
CA ARG A 331 8.15 -3.51 17.59
C ARG A 331 8.78 -3.00 18.88
N ARG A 332 8.56 -1.74 19.23
CA ARG A 332 9.19 -1.08 20.38
C ARG A 332 8.13 -0.73 21.43
N THR A 333 8.52 -0.76 22.70
CA THR A 333 7.67 -0.22 23.78
C THR A 333 7.32 1.23 23.47
N GLY A 334 6.04 1.60 23.62
CA GLY A 334 5.56 2.95 23.32
C GLY A 334 5.24 3.23 21.86
N ASP A 335 5.44 2.29 20.92
CA ASP A 335 4.97 2.46 19.53
C ASP A 335 3.44 2.69 19.51
N ILE A 336 3.00 3.72 18.79
CA ILE A 336 1.61 4.18 18.78
C ILE A 336 0.78 3.35 17.80
N GLY A 337 -0.37 2.86 18.26
CA GLY A 337 -1.33 2.14 17.42
C GLY A 337 -1.99 3.01 16.36
N GLY A 338 -1.53 2.89 15.11
CA GLY A 338 -2.15 3.36 13.88
C GLY A 338 -1.66 2.49 12.72
N PRO A 339 -1.97 2.81 11.45
CA PRO A 339 -1.22 2.23 10.34
C PRO A 339 0.26 2.59 10.53
N LEU A 340 1.13 1.58 10.54
CA LEU A 340 2.57 1.81 10.45
C LEU A 340 2.78 2.40 9.07
N PHE A 341 3.20 3.65 8.94
CA PHE A 341 3.30 4.28 7.61
C PHE A 341 4.53 3.73 6.88
N VAL A 342 4.39 2.52 6.32
CA VAL A 342 5.38 1.82 5.51
C VAL A 342 5.06 2.13 4.05
N LEU A 343 5.64 3.22 3.53
CA LEU A 343 5.19 3.85 2.28
C LEU A 343 6.28 3.89 1.19
N GLY A 344 7.56 3.80 1.53
CA GLY A 344 8.63 3.70 0.54
C GLY A 344 9.01 2.25 0.22
N MET A 345 9.15 1.90 -1.06
CA MET A 345 9.75 0.63 -1.50
C MET A 345 10.57 0.83 -2.79
N ALA A 346 11.77 0.26 -2.84
CA ALA A 346 12.61 0.26 -4.05
C ALA A 346 13.40 -1.05 -4.21
N LEU A 347 13.84 -1.32 -5.43
CA LEU A 347 14.86 -2.33 -5.75
C LEU A 347 16.11 -1.64 -6.28
N ASP A 348 17.29 -2.11 -5.85
CA ASP A 348 18.56 -1.68 -6.47
C ASP A 348 18.94 -2.54 -7.68
N ARG A 349 20.07 -2.19 -8.33
CA ARG A 349 20.59 -2.89 -9.51
C ARG A 349 21.01 -4.35 -9.21
N GLN A 350 21.20 -4.70 -7.94
CA GLN A 350 21.50 -6.05 -7.43
C GLN A 350 20.22 -6.82 -7.01
N LYS A 351 19.04 -6.24 -7.22
CA LYS A 351 17.71 -6.74 -6.81
C LYS A 351 17.55 -6.89 -5.29
N ARG A 352 18.35 -6.17 -4.48
CA ARG A 352 18.09 -6.03 -3.04
C ARG A 352 16.88 -5.11 -2.88
N LEU A 353 15.91 -5.54 -2.06
CA LEU A 353 14.73 -4.75 -1.74
C LEU A 353 15.03 -3.82 -0.57
N TYR A 354 14.61 -2.58 -0.71
CA TYR A 354 14.61 -1.56 0.31
C TYR A 354 13.15 -1.21 0.65
N VAL A 355 12.83 -1.07 1.93
CA VAL A 355 11.49 -0.68 2.41
C VAL A 355 11.62 0.33 3.55
N ALA A 356 10.93 1.46 3.47
CA ALA A 356 10.94 2.52 4.48
C ALA A 356 9.67 2.48 5.35
N SER A 357 9.84 2.39 6.67
CA SER A 357 8.75 2.53 7.65
C SER A 357 8.91 3.79 8.49
N ASN A 358 7.80 4.48 8.74
CA ASN A 358 7.70 5.59 9.67
C ASN A 358 6.87 5.12 10.88
N GLN A 359 7.50 5.03 12.05
CA GLN A 359 6.91 4.47 13.27
C GLN A 359 6.91 5.52 14.37
N GLN A 360 5.72 5.97 14.78
CA GLN A 360 5.61 6.95 15.87
C GLN A 360 5.65 6.27 17.24
N ASN A 361 6.38 6.84 18.20
CA ASN A 361 6.64 6.25 19.52
C ASN A 361 6.49 7.30 20.65
N ARG A 362 5.73 6.96 21.70
CA ARG A 362 5.39 7.80 22.88
C ARG A 362 6.31 7.61 24.09
N SER A 363 7.32 6.72 24.06
CA SER A 363 8.24 6.55 25.20
C SER A 363 9.13 7.76 25.46
N ASN A 364 9.20 8.71 24.52
CA ASN A 364 9.68 10.07 24.73
C ASN A 364 8.55 11.06 24.45
N LEU A 365 8.52 12.19 25.14
CA LEU A 365 7.64 13.32 24.85
C LEU A 365 8.49 14.54 24.41
N PRO A 366 8.14 15.22 23.30
CA PRO A 366 7.07 14.86 22.36
C PRO A 366 7.36 13.52 21.66
N PRO A 367 6.30 12.81 21.21
CA PRO A 367 6.44 11.52 20.52
C PRO A 367 7.42 11.63 19.36
N GLN A 368 8.21 10.59 19.10
CA GLN A 368 9.21 10.56 18.04
C GLN A 368 8.68 9.80 16.82
N ASN A 369 8.92 10.29 15.60
CA ASN A 369 8.83 9.46 14.41
C ASN A 369 10.19 8.80 14.19
N ILE A 370 10.23 7.47 14.29
CA ILE A 370 11.40 6.64 14.01
C ILE A 370 11.27 6.16 12.56
N VAL A 371 12.13 6.69 11.68
CA VAL A 371 12.22 6.29 10.28
C VAL A 371 13.26 5.18 10.17
N THR A 372 12.84 4.01 9.68
CA THR A 372 13.74 2.88 9.42
C THR A 372 13.64 2.45 7.97
N ILE A 373 14.76 2.49 7.26
CA ILE A 373 14.91 1.88 5.93
C ILE A 373 15.53 0.49 6.14
N TYR A 374 14.73 -0.53 5.87
CA TYR A 374 15.15 -1.93 5.88
C TYR A 374 15.70 -2.31 4.52
N ARG A 375 16.72 -3.17 4.49
CA ARG A 375 17.34 -3.74 3.28
C ARG A 375 17.34 -5.26 3.35
N SER A 376 17.05 -5.94 2.24
CA SER A 376 17.09 -7.41 2.16
C SER A 376 18.54 -7.91 2.23
N THR A 377 18.83 -8.88 3.10
CA THR A 377 20.16 -9.49 3.22
C THR A 377 20.55 -10.38 2.03
N GLY A 378 19.60 -10.79 1.19
CA GLY A 378 19.89 -11.52 -0.03
C GLY A 378 18.70 -11.68 -0.97
N VAL A 379 18.90 -12.44 -2.04
CA VAL A 379 17.89 -12.79 -3.05
C VAL A 379 17.90 -14.30 -3.25
N LEU A 380 16.75 -14.96 -3.07
CA LEU A 380 16.58 -16.40 -3.23
C LEU A 380 15.56 -16.70 -4.33
N ASN A 381 15.96 -17.48 -5.34
CA ASN A 381 15.15 -17.83 -6.51
C ASN A 381 14.51 -16.60 -7.20
N GLY A 382 15.25 -15.49 -7.25
CA GLY A 382 14.82 -14.22 -7.84
C GLY A 382 13.95 -13.33 -6.96
N ASN A 383 13.72 -13.69 -5.69
CA ASN A 383 12.89 -12.93 -4.75
C ASN A 383 13.75 -12.41 -3.57
N PRO A 384 13.58 -11.16 -3.13
CA PRO A 384 14.31 -10.63 -1.97
C PRO A 384 13.92 -11.37 -0.68
N VAL A 385 14.90 -11.57 0.21
CA VAL A 385 14.72 -12.25 1.50
C VAL A 385 15.41 -11.51 2.64
N GLY A 386 14.89 -11.68 3.87
CA GLY A 386 15.55 -11.22 5.09
C GLY A 386 15.74 -9.70 5.17
N LEU A 387 14.65 -8.92 5.14
CA LEU A 387 14.72 -7.50 5.45
C LEU A 387 15.30 -7.30 6.87
N LYS A 388 16.27 -6.39 6.99
CA LYS A 388 16.89 -5.95 8.25
C LYS A 388 17.08 -4.44 8.24
N PRO A 389 17.04 -3.75 9.41
CA PRO A 389 17.39 -2.34 9.49
C PRO A 389 18.74 -2.09 8.82
N TRP A 390 18.82 -1.07 7.98
CA TRP A 390 20.06 -0.68 7.29
C TRP A 390 20.38 0.79 7.50
N PHE A 391 19.36 1.65 7.50
CA PHE A 391 19.45 3.03 7.96
C PHE A 391 18.29 3.30 8.92
N GLN A 392 18.57 3.99 10.03
CA GLN A 392 17.55 4.42 10.99
C GLN A 392 17.87 5.83 11.46
N THR A 393 16.85 6.66 11.60
CA THR A 393 16.94 8.01 12.16
C THR A 393 15.62 8.35 12.87
N ASN A 394 15.62 9.38 13.70
CA ASN A 394 14.40 9.87 14.34
C ASN A 394 14.38 11.40 14.38
N TYR A 395 13.16 11.91 14.44
CA TYR A 395 12.85 13.30 14.73
C TYR A 395 11.55 13.34 15.54
N PRO A 396 11.20 14.46 16.19
CA PRO A 396 9.87 14.62 16.78
C PRO A 396 8.77 14.33 15.74
N GLY A 397 7.77 13.56 16.14
CA GLY A 397 6.57 13.24 15.38
C GLY A 397 5.35 14.05 15.83
N SER A 398 4.17 13.61 15.44
CA SER A 398 2.88 14.16 15.83
C SER A 398 1.83 13.07 15.64
N PRO A 399 1.23 12.51 16.71
CA PRO A 399 0.40 11.30 16.61
C PRO A 399 -0.86 11.41 15.74
N ALA A 400 -1.28 12.63 15.40
CA ALA A 400 -2.47 12.91 14.61
C ALA A 400 -2.19 13.56 13.24
N TYR A 401 -0.93 13.91 12.94
CA TYR A 401 -0.54 14.51 11.67
C TYR A 401 0.96 14.32 11.43
N ILE A 402 1.35 13.59 10.39
CA ILE A 402 2.74 13.56 9.90
C ILE A 402 2.75 13.14 8.43
N HIS A 403 3.47 13.89 7.60
CA HIS A 403 4.00 13.39 6.34
C HIS A 403 5.46 13.00 6.59
N ALA A 404 5.88 11.83 6.11
CA ALA A 404 7.17 11.23 6.50
C ALA A 404 7.89 10.68 5.26
N VAL A 405 8.63 9.57 5.35
CA VAL A 405 9.21 8.95 4.16
C VAL A 405 8.10 8.27 3.36
N GLU A 406 7.52 9.01 2.42
CA GLU A 406 6.44 8.58 1.55
C GLU A 406 6.94 7.71 0.39
N ASN A 407 8.13 8.02 -0.14
CA ASN A 407 8.71 7.35 -1.29
C ASN A 407 10.23 7.21 -1.16
N ILE A 408 10.78 6.13 -1.73
CA ILE A 408 12.22 5.94 -1.92
C ILE A 408 12.48 5.41 -3.32
N ALA A 409 13.55 5.89 -3.99
CA ALA A 409 13.95 5.39 -5.30
C ALA A 409 15.46 5.60 -5.55
N PHE A 410 16.04 4.81 -6.45
CA PHE A 410 17.45 4.93 -6.81
C PHE A 410 17.66 5.89 -7.97
N GLY A 411 18.56 6.86 -7.78
CA GLY A 411 18.93 7.82 -8.82
C GLY A 411 19.79 7.22 -9.93
N PRO A 412 19.98 7.96 -11.04
CA PRO A 412 20.90 7.55 -12.13
C PRO A 412 22.34 7.41 -11.63
N ASP A 413 22.73 8.24 -10.65
CA ASP A 413 24.01 8.22 -9.92
C ASP A 413 24.19 6.98 -9.01
N GLY A 414 23.12 6.20 -8.81
CA GLY A 414 23.12 5.00 -7.97
C GLY A 414 22.84 5.25 -6.49
N PHE A 415 22.63 6.49 -6.05
CA PHE A 415 22.29 6.79 -4.65
C PHE A 415 20.82 6.48 -4.36
N LEU A 416 20.49 6.17 -3.10
CA LEU A 416 19.11 6.07 -2.64
C LEU A 416 18.59 7.46 -2.28
N TYR A 417 17.48 7.86 -2.87
CA TYR A 417 16.77 9.09 -2.53
C TYR A 417 15.51 8.75 -1.73
N ALA A 418 15.13 9.63 -0.80
CA ALA A 418 13.90 9.50 -0.01
C ALA A 418 13.18 10.84 0.09
N GLY A 419 11.90 10.88 -0.26
CA GLY A 419 11.06 12.07 -0.05
C GLY A 419 10.54 12.03 1.38
N ASN A 420 11.04 12.92 2.25
CA ASN A 420 10.62 13.00 3.65
C ASN A 420 9.79 14.27 3.91
N GLY A 421 8.49 14.08 4.09
CA GLY A 421 7.52 15.16 4.24
C GLY A 421 7.67 16.03 5.48
N GLY A 422 6.78 17.03 5.55
CA GLY A 422 6.63 17.97 6.64
C GLY A 422 5.90 17.35 7.83
N ARG A 423 6.43 17.59 9.02
CA ARG A 423 5.82 17.15 10.28
C ARG A 423 4.73 18.09 10.80
N THR A 424 4.48 19.18 10.07
CA THR A 424 3.38 20.13 10.26
C THR A 424 2.74 20.48 8.91
N ASP A 425 1.52 21.03 8.91
CA ASP A 425 0.86 21.41 7.64
C ASP A 425 1.39 22.73 7.04
N GLY A 426 1.98 23.60 7.86
CA GLY A 426 2.46 24.91 7.42
C GLY A 426 3.36 25.60 8.43
N GLY A 427 4.28 24.85 9.05
CA GLY A 427 5.32 25.37 9.95
C GLY A 427 4.85 25.70 11.36
N LEU A 428 3.78 25.06 11.84
CA LEU A 428 3.08 25.43 13.08
C LEU A 428 3.94 25.18 14.34
N THR A 429 4.02 26.20 15.20
CA THR A 429 4.92 26.23 16.39
C THR A 429 4.19 26.21 17.76
N SER A 430 2.95 25.75 17.81
CA SER A 430 2.17 25.72 19.07
C SER A 430 2.65 24.62 20.03
N THR A 431 2.88 24.96 21.30
CA THR A 431 3.57 24.13 22.31
C THR A 431 2.65 23.38 23.29
N GLY A 432 1.37 23.20 22.94
CA GLY A 432 0.37 22.63 23.84
C GLY A 432 0.24 21.10 23.82
N GLY A 433 0.90 20.39 24.74
CA GLY A 433 0.65 18.96 25.04
C GLY A 433 1.57 17.98 24.31
N GLU A 434 1.02 16.88 23.76
CA GLU A 434 1.78 15.84 23.02
C GLU A 434 2.35 16.31 21.67
N TRP A 435 2.40 17.61 21.41
CA TRP A 435 2.71 18.23 20.13
C TRP A 435 4.05 18.97 20.21
N TYR A 436 4.97 18.67 19.30
CA TYR A 436 6.22 19.43 19.15
C TYR A 436 5.96 20.77 18.45
N GLY A 437 5.93 21.85 19.23
CA GLY A 437 5.82 23.23 18.75
C GLY A 437 7.10 23.82 18.16
N GLY A 438 8.08 23.02 17.74
CA GLY A 438 9.30 23.52 17.10
C GLY A 438 9.17 23.82 15.60
N GLY A 439 7.99 23.59 15.00
CA GLY A 439 7.82 23.66 13.54
C GLY A 439 8.45 22.46 12.84
N GLU A 440 9.23 22.72 11.78
CA GLU A 440 9.98 21.71 11.03
C GLU A 440 11.39 21.49 11.58
N THR A 441 12.02 20.38 11.21
CA THR A 441 13.37 19.99 11.64
C THR A 441 14.38 20.07 10.48
N PRO A 442 15.70 20.01 10.74
CA PRO A 442 16.71 20.00 9.67
C PRO A 442 16.60 18.84 8.66
N ILE A 443 15.79 17.80 8.95
CA ILE A 443 15.59 16.61 8.12
C ILE A 443 14.11 16.35 7.74
N THR A 444 13.18 17.28 7.98
CA THR A 444 11.79 17.20 7.49
C THR A 444 11.50 18.25 6.41
N GLY A 445 10.45 18.02 5.64
CA GLY A 445 10.08 18.87 4.50
C GLY A 445 11.17 18.93 3.41
N CYS A 446 11.76 17.78 3.07
CA CYS A 446 12.98 17.71 2.27
C CYS A 446 13.13 16.37 1.52
N ILE A 447 14.01 16.35 0.52
CA ILE A 447 14.43 15.11 -0.15
C ILE A 447 15.83 14.75 0.37
N TRP A 448 15.95 13.56 0.94
CA TRP A 448 17.22 12.96 1.38
C TRP A 448 17.93 12.26 0.23
N ARG A 449 19.25 12.12 0.37
CA ARG A 449 20.13 11.31 -0.49
C ARG A 449 21.09 10.51 0.40
N ILE A 450 21.22 9.21 0.15
CA ILE A 450 21.97 8.27 1.00
C ILE A 450 22.78 7.32 0.11
N ASP A 451 24.04 7.09 0.43
CA ASP A 451 24.87 6.11 -0.27
C ASP A 451 24.46 4.67 0.12
N PRO A 452 23.99 3.81 -0.81
CA PRO A 452 23.60 2.43 -0.53
C PRO A 452 24.79 1.45 -0.39
N ALA A 453 25.99 1.87 -0.74
CA ALA A 453 27.24 1.10 -0.63
C ALA A 453 27.98 1.37 0.68
N ALA A 454 27.72 2.51 1.35
CA ALA A 454 28.33 2.84 2.63
C ALA A 454 27.99 1.80 3.73
N GLU A 455 29.02 1.44 4.51
CA GLU A 455 28.89 0.59 5.70
C GLU A 455 28.13 1.28 6.84
N HIS A 456 28.32 2.61 6.95
CA HIS A 456 27.59 3.49 7.86
C HIS A 456 26.91 4.58 7.02
N PRO A 457 25.63 4.39 6.61
CA PRO A 457 24.97 5.30 5.68
C PRO A 457 24.69 6.66 6.33
N VAL A 458 25.17 7.73 5.69
CA VAL A 458 24.95 9.11 6.13
C VAL A 458 23.84 9.75 5.30
N LEU A 459 22.97 10.51 5.97
CA LEU A 459 21.88 11.26 5.35
C LEU A 459 22.42 12.60 4.81
N GLU A 460 22.49 12.74 3.50
CA GLU A 460 22.62 14.05 2.84
C GLU A 460 21.23 14.66 2.62
N ILE A 461 21.12 15.98 2.71
CA ILE A 461 19.94 16.71 2.21
C ILE A 461 20.19 17.09 0.76
N HIS A 462 19.32 16.63 -0.14
CA HIS A 462 19.39 16.95 -1.56
C HIS A 462 18.66 18.26 -1.86
N ALA A 463 17.41 18.39 -1.41
CA ALA A 463 16.56 19.57 -1.62
C ALA A 463 15.71 19.85 -0.37
N ARG A 464 15.28 21.11 -0.17
CA ARG A 464 14.54 21.57 1.02
C ARG A 464 13.21 22.23 0.67
N GLY A 465 12.35 22.35 1.68
CA GLY A 465 11.12 23.12 1.60
C GLY A 465 10.08 22.53 0.66
N VAL A 466 9.94 21.20 0.69
CA VAL A 466 8.88 20.44 0.01
C VAL A 466 7.95 19.85 1.09
N ARG A 467 6.65 20.16 1.09
CA ARG A 467 5.70 19.75 2.15
C ARG A 467 5.47 18.24 2.13
N ASN A 468 5.11 17.66 1.00
CA ASN A 468 4.87 16.22 0.92
C ASN A 468 5.24 15.64 -0.46
N PRO A 469 6.54 15.41 -0.75
CA PRO A 469 7.01 14.91 -2.04
C PRO A 469 6.65 13.41 -2.23
N TYR A 470 5.37 13.13 -2.49
CA TYR A 470 4.80 11.78 -2.46
C TYR A 470 5.32 10.88 -3.60
N GLY A 471 5.67 11.43 -4.74
CA GLY A 471 6.24 10.67 -5.86
C GLY A 471 7.43 11.42 -6.45
N PHE A 472 8.43 10.69 -6.93
CA PHE A 472 9.49 11.28 -7.74
C PHE A 472 10.10 10.25 -8.70
N CYS A 473 10.57 10.75 -9.85
CA CYS A 473 11.27 9.98 -10.87
C CYS A 473 12.33 10.85 -11.55
N TRP A 474 13.07 10.28 -12.52
CA TRP A 474 14.05 11.01 -13.32
C TRP A 474 13.75 10.88 -14.81
N ASN A 475 14.11 11.90 -15.60
CA ASN A 475 14.16 11.80 -17.06
C ASN A 475 15.47 11.12 -17.53
N ASP A 476 15.58 10.83 -18.83
CA ASP A 476 16.79 10.24 -19.44
C ASP A 476 18.04 11.16 -19.36
N GLN A 477 17.86 12.43 -18.97
CA GLN A 477 18.94 13.40 -18.74
C GLN A 477 19.43 13.41 -17.27
N GLY A 478 18.77 12.64 -16.40
CA GLY A 478 19.10 12.52 -14.98
C GLY A 478 18.54 13.63 -14.08
N GLU A 479 17.59 14.43 -14.58
CA GLU A 479 16.89 15.46 -13.82
C GLU A 479 15.70 14.87 -13.08
N MET A 480 15.49 15.27 -11.82
CA MET A 480 14.42 14.73 -10.98
C MET A 480 13.14 15.56 -11.11
N PHE A 481 11.99 14.88 -11.19
CA PHE A 481 10.66 15.47 -11.14
C PHE A 481 9.89 14.85 -9.98
N ALA A 482 9.28 15.69 -9.13
CA ALA A 482 8.53 15.26 -7.97
C ALA A 482 7.09 15.79 -8.00
N THR A 483 6.14 14.92 -7.66
CA THR A 483 4.77 15.27 -7.25
C THR A 483 4.75 15.58 -5.77
N GLU A 484 4.02 16.61 -5.38
CA GLU A 484 4.03 17.09 -4.00
C GLU A 484 2.64 17.53 -3.56
N ASN A 485 2.26 17.27 -2.29
CA ASN A 485 0.97 17.71 -1.77
C ASN A 485 1.07 19.02 -0.97
N GLY A 486 0.23 19.98 -1.34
CA GLY A 486 -0.01 21.26 -0.67
C GLY A 486 -0.84 21.14 0.61
N PRO A 487 -1.02 22.26 1.34
CA PRO A 487 -1.59 22.30 2.68
C PRO A 487 -3.12 22.24 2.67
N ASP A 488 -3.71 21.94 3.82
CA ASP A 488 -5.17 21.87 4.00
C ASP A 488 -5.88 23.23 3.71
N ALA A 489 -5.13 24.34 3.63
CA ALA A 489 -5.58 25.71 3.35
C ALA A 489 -5.85 26.05 1.86
N ASP A 490 -6.28 25.09 1.04
CA ASP A 490 -6.66 25.28 -0.38
C ASP A 490 -5.55 25.82 -1.32
N ALA A 491 -4.26 25.58 -1.03
CA ALA A 491 -3.18 25.93 -1.97
C ALA A 491 -3.03 24.88 -3.10
N PRO A 492 -2.44 25.24 -4.26
CA PRO A 492 -2.19 24.29 -5.34
C PRO A 492 -1.37 23.07 -4.90
N GLU A 493 -1.64 21.94 -5.54
CA GLU A 493 -0.91 20.68 -5.36
C GLU A 493 0.24 20.61 -6.38
N GLU A 494 1.47 20.29 -6.00
CA GLU A 494 2.67 20.67 -6.75
C GLU A 494 3.27 19.61 -7.71
N LEU A 495 3.95 20.12 -8.76
CA LEU A 495 4.87 19.40 -9.65
C LEU A 495 6.18 20.19 -9.72
N ASN A 496 7.23 19.65 -9.10
CA ASN A 496 8.52 20.31 -8.92
C ASN A 496 9.62 19.67 -9.79
N GLN A 497 10.43 20.48 -10.48
CA GLN A 497 11.76 20.03 -10.93
C GLN A 497 12.71 20.14 -9.73
N ILE A 498 13.21 19.00 -9.26
CA ILE A 498 14.08 18.95 -8.07
C ILE A 498 15.55 19.07 -8.46
N GLU A 499 16.21 20.10 -7.94
CA GLU A 499 17.65 20.36 -8.07
C GLU A 499 18.36 20.27 -6.70
N ARG A 500 19.66 19.94 -6.72
CA ARG A 500 20.48 19.89 -5.51
C ARG A 500 20.67 21.29 -4.90
N GLY A 501 20.36 21.42 -3.60
CA GLY A 501 20.57 22.63 -2.81
C GLY A 501 19.45 23.66 -2.86
N ARG A 502 18.41 23.45 -3.69
CA ARG A 502 17.26 24.36 -3.80
C ARG A 502 16.29 24.26 -2.62
N HIS A 503 15.49 25.32 -2.48
CA HIS A 503 14.37 25.42 -1.56
C HIS A 503 13.08 25.71 -2.34
N TYR A 504 12.01 24.96 -2.10
CA TYR A 504 10.79 25.03 -2.92
C TYR A 504 9.71 25.95 -2.33
N GLY A 505 9.59 26.01 -0.99
CA GLY A 505 8.84 27.08 -0.33
C GLY A 505 8.37 26.75 1.08
N PHE A 506 7.99 25.49 1.30
CA PHE A 506 7.44 25.03 2.59
C PHE A 506 8.45 25.25 3.73
N PRO A 507 8.03 25.68 4.93
CA PRO A 507 6.65 26.00 5.34
C PRO A 507 6.22 27.47 5.12
N TYR A 508 7.06 28.28 4.46
CA TYR A 508 6.86 29.73 4.33
C TYR A 508 5.94 30.11 3.16
N ARG A 509 6.05 29.35 2.06
CA ARG A 509 5.36 29.56 0.78
C ARG A 509 4.87 28.24 0.20
N PHE A 510 3.82 28.30 -0.61
CA PHE A 510 3.28 27.19 -1.39
C PHE A 510 3.02 27.68 -2.82
N ALA A 511 3.48 26.91 -3.81
CA ALA A 511 3.44 27.25 -5.23
C ALA A 511 3.81 28.74 -5.49
N ASP A 512 2.96 29.48 -6.20
CA ASP A 512 3.14 30.90 -6.49
C ASP A 512 2.58 31.85 -5.42
N TRP A 513 1.94 31.36 -4.35
CA TRP A 513 1.24 32.20 -3.38
C TRP A 513 2.19 33.22 -2.74
N THR A 514 1.78 34.50 -2.74
CA THR A 514 2.47 35.60 -2.05
C THR A 514 1.89 35.88 -0.65
N LYS A 515 0.86 35.12 -0.27
CA LYS A 515 0.25 35.10 1.07
C LYS A 515 0.72 33.86 1.85
N LYS A 516 0.71 33.94 3.18
CA LYS A 516 0.82 32.73 4.03
C LYS A 516 -0.42 31.84 3.86
N ALA A 517 -0.22 30.52 3.98
CA ALA A 517 -1.32 29.57 4.12
C ALA A 517 -2.06 29.75 5.47
N TYR A 518 -1.29 29.92 6.56
CA TYR A 518 -1.83 30.13 7.91
C TYR A 518 -1.32 31.44 8.53
N PRO A 519 -2.13 32.14 9.35
CA PRO A 519 -1.65 33.29 10.13
C PRO A 519 -0.46 32.95 11.04
N THR A 520 -0.38 31.69 11.47
CA THR A 520 0.66 31.10 12.32
C THR A 520 1.82 30.46 11.54
N SER A 521 1.85 30.51 10.21
CA SER A 521 3.04 30.10 9.44
C SER A 521 4.20 31.07 9.71
N PRO A 522 5.45 30.58 9.81
CA PRO A 522 6.61 31.42 10.07
C PRO A 522 6.90 32.38 8.90
N GLU A 523 7.65 33.45 9.17
CA GLU A 523 8.27 34.23 8.08
C GLU A 523 9.47 33.48 7.49
N PRO A 524 9.78 33.67 6.20
CA PRO A 524 11.00 33.13 5.60
C PRO A 524 12.26 33.78 6.18
N PRO A 525 13.37 33.04 6.34
CA PRO A 525 14.68 33.61 6.60
C PRO A 525 15.05 34.69 5.57
N PRO A 526 15.62 35.84 5.99
CA PRO A 526 16.05 36.88 5.06
C PRO A 526 17.02 36.34 4.00
N GLY A 527 16.74 36.63 2.72
CA GLY A 527 17.57 36.19 1.59
C GLY A 527 17.35 34.74 1.14
N LEU A 528 16.38 34.00 1.69
CA LEU A 528 16.04 32.67 1.19
C LEU A 528 15.33 32.75 -0.17
N GLU A 529 15.99 32.26 -1.23
CA GLU A 529 15.39 32.13 -2.56
C GLU A 529 14.45 30.91 -2.65
N PHE A 530 13.38 31.03 -3.41
CA PHE A 530 12.42 29.95 -3.69
C PHE A 530 12.42 29.54 -5.15
N THR A 531 12.43 28.24 -5.39
CA THR A 531 12.25 27.62 -6.71
C THR A 531 10.77 27.40 -6.94
N LEU A 532 10.22 27.93 -8.03
CA LEU A 532 8.79 27.89 -8.31
C LEU A 532 8.35 26.58 -8.99
N PRO A 533 7.04 26.26 -8.86
CA PRO A 533 6.30 25.34 -9.72
C PRO A 533 6.79 25.18 -11.16
N ILE A 534 6.73 23.96 -11.71
CA ILE A 534 6.51 23.82 -13.15
C ILE A 534 5.07 24.31 -13.43
N PRO A 535 4.86 25.40 -14.19
CA PRO A 535 3.53 25.90 -14.48
C PRO A 535 2.78 24.93 -15.39
N ASN A 536 1.50 24.72 -15.09
CA ASN A 536 0.57 23.97 -15.91
C ASN A 536 -0.09 24.92 -16.90
N LEU A 537 0.17 24.69 -18.19
CA LEU A 537 -0.39 25.39 -19.35
C LEU A 537 -1.39 24.50 -20.12
N GLY A 538 -1.74 23.33 -19.58
CA GLY A 538 -2.72 22.41 -20.15
C GLY A 538 -4.17 22.75 -19.77
N PRO A 539 -5.16 22.15 -20.45
CA PRO A 539 -6.57 22.28 -20.07
C PRO A 539 -6.91 21.55 -18.76
N ASP A 540 -6.19 20.47 -18.45
CA ASP A 540 -6.56 19.53 -17.39
C ASP A 540 -5.68 19.66 -16.13
N GLY A 541 -6.09 18.96 -15.07
CA GLY A 541 -5.38 18.91 -13.79
C GLY A 541 -5.57 20.14 -12.88
N GLY A 542 -6.21 21.22 -13.35
CA GLY A 542 -6.32 22.49 -12.61
C GLY A 542 -7.62 23.28 -12.83
N PHE A 543 -7.54 24.60 -12.56
CA PHE A 543 -8.63 25.58 -12.58
C PHE A 543 -9.19 25.86 -14.00
N ALA A 544 -9.90 24.87 -14.56
CA ALA A 544 -10.73 24.97 -15.76
C ALA A 544 -10.01 25.57 -17.00
N GLY A 545 -8.77 25.14 -17.25
CA GLY A 545 -7.95 25.62 -18.37
C GLY A 545 -7.33 27.01 -18.18
N THR A 546 -7.41 27.59 -16.97
CA THR A 546 -6.61 28.77 -16.61
C THR A 546 -5.19 28.31 -16.24
N PRO A 547 -4.12 28.89 -16.82
CA PRO A 547 -2.75 28.59 -16.40
C PRO A 547 -2.56 28.83 -14.92
N MET A 548 -1.90 27.89 -14.26
CA MET A 548 -1.59 27.97 -12.83
C MET A 548 -0.23 27.34 -12.56
N TYR A 549 0.42 27.75 -11.47
CA TYR A 549 1.49 26.93 -10.91
C TYR A 549 0.80 25.69 -10.29
N THR A 550 0.91 24.58 -11.05
CA THR A 550 0.59 23.17 -10.70
C THR A 550 -0.88 22.68 -10.81
N PHE A 551 -1.48 22.03 -9.80
CA PHE A 551 -2.74 21.28 -9.91
C PHE A 551 -3.85 21.70 -8.92
N ASP A 552 -5.09 21.26 -9.18
CA ASP A 552 -6.29 21.42 -8.34
C ASP A 552 -6.00 21.14 -6.83
N PRO A 553 -6.31 22.07 -5.90
CA PRO A 553 -6.14 21.84 -4.47
C PRO A 553 -6.79 20.56 -3.95
N HIS A 554 -6.07 19.85 -3.09
CA HIS A 554 -6.41 18.55 -2.49
C HIS A 554 -6.60 17.39 -3.47
N SER A 555 -6.20 17.51 -4.74
CA SER A 555 -6.29 16.39 -5.68
C SER A 555 -5.33 15.22 -5.38
N GLY A 556 -4.33 15.43 -4.54
CA GLY A 556 -3.39 14.44 -4.03
C GLY A 556 -2.51 13.83 -5.12
N PRO A 557 -1.68 14.59 -5.85
CA PRO A 557 -0.77 14.03 -6.84
C PRO A 557 0.14 12.95 -6.21
N GLY A 558 0.12 11.77 -6.80
CA GLY A 558 0.71 10.54 -6.25
C GLY A 558 1.94 10.07 -7.02
N GLY A 559 2.11 8.76 -7.21
CA GLY A 559 3.25 8.21 -7.95
C GLY A 559 3.38 8.74 -9.38
N ILE A 560 4.63 8.88 -9.84
CA ILE A 560 5.03 9.53 -11.09
C ILE A 560 6.09 8.70 -11.83
N VAL A 561 5.99 8.61 -13.16
CA VAL A 561 6.97 7.93 -14.03
C VAL A 561 7.25 8.74 -15.29
N PHE A 562 8.50 8.69 -15.76
CA PHE A 562 8.92 9.25 -17.05
C PHE A 562 8.82 8.19 -18.16
N LEU A 563 8.22 8.55 -19.29
CA LEU A 563 8.01 7.62 -20.42
C LEU A 563 9.19 7.64 -21.39
N ASN A 564 10.02 6.61 -21.32
CA ASN A 564 11.19 6.41 -22.19
C ASN A 564 10.83 5.92 -23.62
N ASP A 565 11.86 5.59 -24.40
CA ASP A 565 11.78 5.11 -25.79
C ASP A 565 10.82 3.93 -26.05
N SER A 566 10.46 3.14 -25.03
CA SER A 566 9.53 2.01 -25.17
C SER A 566 8.05 2.42 -25.31
N PHE A 567 7.75 3.72 -25.25
CA PHE A 567 6.43 4.30 -25.45
C PHE A 567 6.31 5.00 -26.82
N PRO A 568 5.09 5.11 -27.38
CA PRO A 568 4.88 5.70 -28.70
C PRO A 568 5.23 7.19 -28.76
N GLU A 569 5.36 7.69 -29.98
CA GLU A 569 5.46 9.13 -30.28
C GLU A 569 4.29 9.90 -29.64
N GLY A 570 4.55 11.11 -29.15
CA GLY A 570 3.59 11.89 -28.35
C GLY A 570 3.39 11.40 -26.90
N TYR A 571 4.01 10.27 -26.50
CA TYR A 571 4.08 9.83 -25.10
C TYR A 571 5.52 9.73 -24.59
N ARG A 572 6.46 9.28 -25.43
CA ARG A 572 7.90 9.37 -25.18
C ARG A 572 8.30 10.80 -24.77
N GLY A 573 9.11 10.92 -23.72
CA GLY A 573 9.57 12.21 -23.18
C GLY A 573 8.58 12.91 -22.23
N THR A 574 7.41 12.32 -21.98
CA THR A 574 6.39 12.89 -21.07
C THR A 574 6.40 12.20 -19.71
N LEU A 575 5.85 12.88 -18.70
CA LEU A 575 5.58 12.28 -17.38
C LEU A 575 4.14 11.75 -17.36
N LEU A 576 3.93 10.59 -16.74
CA LEU A 576 2.63 10.21 -16.19
C LEU A 576 2.64 10.34 -14.67
N LEU A 577 1.54 10.81 -14.09
CA LEU A 577 1.36 10.89 -12.63
C LEU A 577 -0.09 10.61 -12.23
N THR A 578 -0.30 9.99 -11.06
CA THR A 578 -1.66 9.85 -10.51
C THR A 578 -2.11 11.13 -9.81
N ARG A 579 -3.42 11.27 -9.63
CA ARG A 579 -4.00 12.08 -8.55
C ARG A 579 -4.96 11.22 -7.74
N PHE A 580 -4.62 11.05 -6.47
CA PHE A 580 -5.25 10.13 -5.53
C PHE A 580 -6.73 10.45 -5.23
N GLY A 581 -7.14 11.70 -5.43
CA GLY A 581 -8.51 12.17 -5.20
C GLY A 581 -8.67 12.86 -3.84
N ASN A 582 -9.50 13.90 -3.75
CA ASN A 582 -9.65 14.65 -2.52
C ASN A 582 -10.24 13.82 -1.36
N PHE A 583 -9.62 13.98 -0.18
CA PHE A 583 -10.11 13.44 1.10
C PHE A 583 -10.97 14.45 1.86
N ILE A 584 -10.47 15.69 1.95
CA ILE A 584 -11.18 16.82 2.56
C ILE A 584 -12.00 17.57 1.50
N ARG A 585 -12.76 18.57 1.93
CA ARG A 585 -13.51 19.45 1.02
C ARG A 585 -12.52 20.25 0.18
N SER A 586 -12.58 20.10 -1.14
CA SER A 586 -11.87 20.94 -2.11
C SER A 586 -12.80 22.01 -2.69
N PRO A 587 -12.28 23.14 -3.22
CA PRO A 587 -13.06 24.10 -4.01
C PRO A 587 -13.80 23.47 -5.22
N LYS A 588 -13.33 22.31 -5.69
CA LYS A 588 -13.88 21.52 -6.79
C LYS A 588 -14.12 20.08 -6.30
N GLU A 589 -15.37 19.63 -6.32
CA GLU A 589 -15.71 18.26 -5.92
C GLU A 589 -15.04 17.22 -6.82
N ASN A 590 -14.61 16.10 -6.24
CA ASN A 590 -13.98 14.99 -6.95
C ASN A 590 -12.70 15.38 -7.71
N SER A 591 -11.92 16.31 -7.14
CA SER A 591 -10.61 16.69 -7.68
C SER A 591 -9.63 15.53 -7.54
N GLY A 592 -9.02 15.08 -8.65
CA GLY A 592 -8.17 13.90 -8.72
C GLY A 592 -8.93 12.67 -9.25
N PHE A 593 -8.70 11.50 -8.65
CA PHE A 593 -9.27 10.20 -9.08
C PHE A 593 -8.88 9.83 -10.53
N ASP A 594 -7.69 10.24 -10.98
CA ASP A 594 -7.25 10.10 -12.37
C ASP A 594 -5.75 9.85 -12.54
N VAL A 595 -5.34 9.57 -13.79
CA VAL A 595 -3.94 9.65 -14.24
C VAL A 595 -3.82 10.77 -15.28
N LEU A 596 -2.84 11.63 -15.08
CA LEU A 596 -2.47 12.74 -15.96
C LEU A 596 -1.21 12.39 -16.78
N ARG A 597 -1.12 12.95 -17.98
CA ARG A 597 0.12 13.06 -18.77
C ARG A 597 0.57 14.52 -18.79
N ALA A 598 1.77 14.82 -18.30
CA ALA A 598 2.39 16.13 -18.40
C ALA A 598 3.44 16.13 -19.53
N THR A 599 3.18 16.92 -20.56
CA THR A 599 4.09 17.13 -21.70
C THR A 599 5.02 18.29 -21.37
N LEU A 600 6.30 18.00 -21.15
CA LEU A 600 7.28 19.00 -20.74
C LEU A 600 7.90 19.73 -21.94
N GLN A 601 8.01 21.05 -21.83
CA GLN A 601 8.76 21.92 -22.74
C GLN A 601 9.63 22.88 -21.92
N ARG A 602 10.69 23.45 -22.52
CA ARG A 602 11.48 24.52 -21.88
C ARG A 602 11.21 25.85 -22.55
N ASN A 603 11.07 26.89 -21.75
CA ASN A 603 10.85 28.25 -22.23
C ASN A 603 12.17 28.97 -22.56
N ALA A 604 12.11 30.26 -22.92
CA ALA A 604 13.28 31.05 -23.31
C ALA A 604 14.32 31.23 -22.19
N GLU A 605 13.92 31.11 -20.92
CA GLU A 605 14.81 31.12 -19.77
C GLU A 605 15.27 29.70 -19.34
N GLY A 606 14.95 28.67 -20.13
CA GLY A 606 15.33 27.28 -19.89
C GLY A 606 14.54 26.57 -18.79
N ARG A 607 13.56 27.24 -18.15
CA ARG A 607 12.67 26.63 -17.15
C ARG A 607 11.66 25.70 -17.82
N TYR A 608 11.28 24.63 -17.12
CA TYR A 608 10.22 23.74 -17.59
C TYR A 608 8.84 24.38 -17.48
N GLU A 609 7.98 24.07 -18.45
CA GLU A 609 6.56 24.36 -18.51
C GLU A 609 5.83 23.07 -18.95
N ALA A 610 4.62 22.80 -18.43
CA ALA A 610 3.91 21.54 -18.63
C ALA A 610 2.55 21.73 -19.31
N HIS A 611 2.32 21.06 -20.44
CA HIS A 611 0.98 20.87 -21.00
C HIS A 611 0.38 19.56 -20.51
N VAL A 612 -0.54 19.67 -19.55
CA VAL A 612 -1.14 18.55 -18.81
C VAL A 612 -2.48 18.14 -19.41
N HIS A 613 -2.68 16.82 -19.55
CA HIS A 613 -3.93 16.20 -20.00
C HIS A 613 -4.35 15.04 -19.10
N THR A 614 -5.64 14.89 -18.81
CA THR A 614 -6.17 13.68 -18.16
C THR A 614 -6.24 12.54 -19.18
N ILE A 615 -5.64 11.38 -18.88
CA ILE A 615 -5.61 10.22 -19.80
C ILE A 615 -6.43 9.02 -19.31
N LEU A 616 -6.71 8.92 -18.00
CA LEU A 616 -7.55 7.86 -17.42
C LEU A 616 -8.41 8.45 -16.31
N ALA A 617 -9.72 8.55 -16.52
CA ALA A 617 -10.68 8.99 -15.51
C ALA A 617 -12.09 8.43 -15.78
N PRO A 618 -12.91 8.19 -14.73
CA PRO A 618 -12.48 8.09 -13.33
C PRO A 618 -11.76 6.76 -13.07
N LEU A 619 -10.76 6.79 -12.20
CA LEU A 619 -10.23 5.62 -11.51
C LEU A 619 -10.79 5.60 -10.08
N GLY A 620 -10.37 4.62 -9.28
CA GLY A 620 -10.50 4.67 -7.82
C GLY A 620 -9.60 5.76 -7.21
N ARG A 621 -8.82 5.37 -6.20
CA ARG A 621 -7.77 6.22 -5.60
C ARG A 621 -6.39 5.74 -6.08
N PRO A 622 -5.92 6.15 -7.27
CA PRO A 622 -4.65 5.71 -7.81
C PRO A 622 -3.50 6.36 -7.02
N ILE A 623 -2.69 5.54 -6.34
CA ILE A 623 -1.65 6.00 -5.41
C ILE A 623 -0.25 5.96 -6.00
N ASP A 624 0.03 4.99 -6.88
CA ASP A 624 1.38 4.73 -7.38
C ASP A 624 1.40 4.31 -8.86
N LEU A 625 2.48 4.67 -9.55
CA LEU A 625 2.79 4.27 -10.93
C LEU A 625 4.16 3.59 -10.97
N HIS A 626 4.28 2.46 -11.67
CA HIS A 626 5.56 1.79 -11.85
C HIS A 626 5.79 1.25 -13.25
N LEU A 627 7.01 1.45 -13.77
CA LEU A 627 7.47 0.92 -15.05
C LEU A 627 7.85 -0.56 -14.90
N GLY A 628 6.85 -1.43 -14.97
CA GLY A 628 7.07 -2.87 -14.80
C GLY A 628 7.76 -3.56 -15.97
N GLY A 629 7.76 -2.96 -17.18
CA GLY A 629 8.38 -3.51 -18.39
C GLY A 629 8.34 -2.55 -19.58
N PRO A 630 8.98 -2.88 -20.71
CA PRO A 630 8.94 -2.06 -21.93
C PRO A 630 7.49 -1.82 -22.40
N GLY A 631 7.13 -0.55 -22.57
CA GLY A 631 5.77 -0.14 -22.96
C GLY A 631 4.69 -0.51 -21.93
N LYS A 632 5.04 -0.70 -20.65
CA LYS A 632 4.09 -1.07 -19.57
C LYS A 632 4.20 -0.18 -18.34
N VAL A 633 3.09 0.46 -17.99
CA VAL A 633 2.88 1.14 -16.71
C VAL A 633 1.88 0.32 -15.89
N PHE A 634 2.22 0.06 -14.64
CA PHE A 634 1.28 -0.51 -13.67
C PHE A 634 0.80 0.57 -12.72
N ILE A 635 -0.51 0.62 -12.50
CA ILE A 635 -1.19 1.57 -11.61
C ILE A 635 -1.66 0.79 -10.38
N ALA A 636 -1.33 1.28 -9.19
CA ALA A 636 -1.92 0.78 -7.95
C ALA A 636 -3.11 1.66 -7.53
N GLU A 637 -4.30 1.08 -7.48
CA GLU A 637 -5.44 1.71 -6.78
C GLU A 637 -5.39 1.29 -5.30
N TYR A 638 -5.16 2.26 -4.41
CA TYR A 638 -5.16 2.07 -2.94
C TYR A 638 -6.53 1.55 -2.48
N SER A 639 -7.57 2.28 -2.87
CA SER A 639 -8.96 1.85 -2.82
C SER A 639 -9.65 2.18 -4.14
N ARG A 640 -10.87 1.67 -4.30
CA ARG A 640 -11.63 1.75 -5.56
C ARG A 640 -12.77 2.79 -5.56
N ALA A 641 -12.81 3.68 -4.57
CA ALA A 641 -13.78 4.78 -4.53
C ALA A 641 -13.41 5.83 -5.59
N THR A 642 -14.34 6.16 -6.49
CA THR A 642 -14.12 7.00 -7.68
C THR A 642 -14.52 8.48 -7.50
N ASN A 643 -14.78 8.87 -6.25
CA ASN A 643 -15.32 10.17 -5.87
C ASN A 643 -15.06 10.42 -4.37
N SER A 644 -15.22 11.67 -3.91
CA SER A 644 -14.92 12.05 -2.52
C SER A 644 -16.02 11.73 -1.50
N SER A 645 -17.11 11.04 -1.88
CA SER A 645 -18.15 10.63 -0.92
C SER A 645 -17.78 9.38 -0.09
N GLU A 646 -16.81 8.59 -0.56
CA GLU A 646 -16.29 7.41 0.14
C GLU A 646 -14.78 7.58 0.39
N SER A 647 -14.41 8.15 1.54
CA SER A 647 -13.01 8.53 1.85
C SER A 647 -12.05 7.34 1.79
N TYR A 648 -12.29 6.32 2.61
CA TYR A 648 -11.46 5.11 2.72
C TYR A 648 -12.26 3.88 2.27
N GLY A 649 -12.76 3.92 1.02
CA GLY A 649 -13.45 2.78 0.41
C GLY A 649 -12.60 1.50 0.40
N PRO A 650 -13.18 0.34 0.05
CA PRO A 650 -12.48 -0.94 0.12
C PRO A 650 -11.27 -1.01 -0.82
N SER A 651 -10.32 -1.88 -0.46
CA SER A 651 -9.10 -2.22 -1.18
C SER A 651 -9.29 -2.25 -2.71
N GLY A 652 -8.33 -1.65 -3.42
CA GLY A 652 -8.35 -1.53 -4.87
C GLY A 652 -7.73 -2.72 -5.60
N ARG A 653 -7.01 -2.42 -6.69
CA ARG A 653 -6.51 -3.39 -7.67
C ARG A 653 -5.23 -2.89 -8.30
N ILE A 654 -4.51 -3.81 -8.94
CA ILE A 654 -3.45 -3.45 -9.89
C ILE A 654 -4.04 -3.44 -11.30
N ILE A 655 -3.76 -2.36 -12.03
CA ILE A 655 -4.16 -2.16 -13.43
C ILE A 655 -2.89 -2.11 -14.27
N GLU A 656 -2.90 -2.69 -15.47
CA GLU A 656 -1.84 -2.53 -16.47
C GLU A 656 -2.35 -1.61 -17.57
N LEU A 657 -1.63 -0.52 -17.82
CA LEU A 657 -1.68 0.28 -19.05
C LEU A 657 -0.49 -0.14 -19.91
N SER A 658 -0.75 -0.75 -21.06
CA SER A 658 0.30 -1.28 -21.95
C SER A 658 0.11 -0.86 -23.40
N VAL A 659 1.20 -0.53 -24.09
CA VAL A 659 1.18 -0.15 -25.51
C VAL A 659 0.64 -1.32 -26.35
N GLU A 660 -0.28 -1.03 -27.27
CA GLU A 660 -0.82 -2.06 -28.15
C GLU A 660 0.24 -2.55 -29.15
N LYS A 661 0.34 -3.87 -29.30
CA LYS A 661 1.12 -4.47 -30.38
C LYS A 661 0.32 -4.34 -31.68
N LYS A 662 0.92 -3.65 -32.65
CA LYS A 662 0.52 -3.68 -34.05
C LYS A 662 0.75 -5.07 -34.65
#